data_AF-A0A9E2YAQ1-F1
#
_entry.id   AF-A0A9E2YAQ1-F1
#
_cell.length_a   1.000
_cell.length_b   1.000
_cell.length_c   1.000
_cell.angle_alpha   90.00
_cell.angle_beta   90.00
_cell.angle_gamma   90.00
#
_symmetry.space_group_name_H-M   'P 1'
#
loop_
_entity.id
_entity.type
_entity.pdbx_description
1 polymer ?
#
loop_
_entity_poly.entity_id
_entity_poly.type
_entity_poly.pdbx_seq_one_letter_code
_entity_poly.pdbx_strand_id
1 'polypeptide(L)'
;MRSSRRSRRSAFENLEARRLFAAHIVGSTVSYSTIQAAVNAASAGATINVDAGTYNETVTINKSLTLRGAEAGVDARNSRGSETIVYATKTVIDIQTNDVTIDGFTIEGNDSDIGAQLGAGVLMEPSIHGTHVLNNIIQNNVTGIYLSNNSNTDMCVIQHNIIQDNFEANNYWTKTPGENGSREIYTDGTVSGDYLTNVLIDSNIISNKNNYNGGDEDEGLIALQALGANKQFNIAITNNTMSYGSKALLATNVTNLVFMGNTITNFNDGSSGPVRFEGNDNVVDIQYNTIDNNAGPGIAADSSGVAGDSSGFVVNNNNIYSNDGIGVLTIASVYNGPLIAVGDWWGSASGPSGDGPGTGQAVWANGNSGHGVHPTGAAGGTVTFSPWATALINIASIPVAATPSNLAASATSTSQIQLSWTAPMSTAVDQLIQRSTDGVNFTTIATVPALLTSYSDTNLSGGTKYYYRIIASNFTGNSAPSGVASATTGGSVGGGSVALSSLNWSSATTGYGSVQKNQSVAGNTLTLNGVGYATGIGTHAASTIVYNLAGQYTNFASDAGIDSEEDGRGTGEVDFKVIGDGKTLFDSGVLTNDQVAHINVSVAGVQTLQLVATNGISNNIDYDHADWAGATLSSSATSVPSAPTGVAAAALSASSIKISWAATSGAASYSLDRSTDGASFTTVATGITATSYTDGSLGSNTTYYYRIRAVNSAGSSGNSSVVN
;
A
#
# COMPACT_ATOMS: atom_id res chain seq x y z
N MET A 1 -30.46 57.90 -13.26
CA MET A 1 -30.98 56.51 -13.22
C MET A 1 -30.00 55.46 -13.79
N ARG A 2 -28.68 55.57 -13.58
CA ARG A 2 -27.71 54.53 -13.96
C ARG A 2 -26.59 54.47 -12.91
N SER A 3 -26.77 53.71 -11.85
CA SER A 3 -25.67 53.40 -10.91
C SER A 3 -25.96 52.20 -9.98
N SER A 4 -27.23 51.85 -9.71
CA SER A 4 -27.53 50.82 -8.70
C SER A 4 -27.67 49.36 -9.18
N ARG A 5 -27.39 49.04 -10.46
CA ARG A 5 -27.59 47.66 -10.99
C ARG A 5 -26.32 46.80 -11.09
N ARG A 6 -25.11 47.34 -10.85
CA ARG A 6 -23.85 46.58 -10.99
C ARG A 6 -23.35 45.91 -9.70
N SER A 7 -23.73 46.37 -8.51
CA SER A 7 -23.21 45.78 -7.25
C SER A 7 -23.96 44.54 -6.76
N ARG A 8 -25.11 44.19 -7.36
CA ARG A 8 -25.85 42.97 -6.99
C ARG A 8 -25.48 41.73 -7.82
N ARG A 9 -24.80 41.87 -8.97
CA ARG A 9 -24.35 40.72 -9.77
C ARG A 9 -23.07 40.07 -9.23
N SER A 10 -22.13 40.84 -8.66
CA SER A 10 -20.89 40.27 -8.13
C SER A 10 -21.06 39.55 -6.78
N ALA A 11 -22.20 39.72 -6.10
CA ALA A 11 -22.54 38.95 -4.90
C ALA A 11 -23.14 37.57 -5.26
N PHE A 12 -23.72 37.41 -6.46
CA PHE A 12 -24.25 36.14 -6.95
C PHE A 12 -23.21 35.29 -7.69
N GLU A 13 -22.25 35.90 -8.40
CA GLU A 13 -21.17 35.17 -9.08
C GLU A 13 -20.13 34.56 -8.11
N ASN A 14 -20.11 34.97 -6.84
CA ASN A 14 -19.28 34.34 -5.80
C ASN A 14 -19.97 33.20 -5.04
N LEU A 15 -21.25 32.92 -5.32
CA LEU A 15 -21.97 31.78 -4.72
C LEU A 15 -21.79 30.49 -5.54
N GLU A 16 -21.63 30.58 -6.87
CA GLU A 16 -21.41 29.41 -7.75
C GLU A 16 -19.96 28.87 -7.72
N ALA A 17 -19.03 29.59 -7.09
CA ALA A 17 -17.64 29.15 -6.92
C ALA A 17 -17.36 28.43 -5.58
N ARG A 18 -18.37 28.27 -4.71
CA ARG A 18 -18.25 27.36 -3.56
C ARG A 18 -18.42 25.95 -4.09
N ARG A 19 -17.31 25.32 -4.47
CA ARG A 19 -17.24 23.88 -4.66
C ARG A 19 -17.72 23.25 -3.35
N LEU A 20 -18.96 22.76 -3.32
CA LEU A 20 -19.50 22.05 -2.18
C LEU A 20 -18.64 20.82 -1.97
N PHE A 21 -18.14 20.62 -0.74
CA PHE A 21 -17.47 19.39 -0.35
C PHE A 21 -18.33 18.20 -0.80
N ALA A 22 -17.76 17.32 -1.61
CA ALA A 22 -18.51 16.26 -2.25
C ALA A 22 -17.80 14.92 -2.05
N ALA A 23 -18.56 13.93 -1.60
CA ALA A 23 -18.23 12.52 -1.82
C ALA A 23 -18.89 12.07 -3.13
N HIS A 24 -18.18 11.29 -3.94
CA HIS A 24 -18.59 10.89 -5.27
C HIS A 24 -18.30 9.40 -5.50
N ILE A 25 -19.33 8.63 -5.82
CA ILE A 25 -19.19 7.23 -6.24
C ILE A 25 -18.62 7.23 -7.66
N VAL A 26 -17.50 6.54 -7.89
CA VAL A 26 -16.86 6.46 -9.21
C VAL A 26 -17.85 5.92 -10.25
N GLY A 27 -18.05 6.68 -11.33
CA GLY A 27 -19.02 6.36 -12.39
C GLY A 27 -20.44 6.88 -12.16
N SER A 28 -20.72 7.58 -11.04
CA SER A 28 -22.00 8.23 -10.77
C SER A 28 -21.94 9.74 -11.05
N THR A 29 -22.99 10.35 -11.59
CA THR A 29 -23.08 11.82 -11.72
C THR A 29 -23.59 12.50 -10.45
N VAL A 30 -23.91 11.73 -9.40
CA VAL A 30 -24.47 12.23 -8.15
C VAL A 30 -23.34 12.56 -7.18
N SER A 31 -23.34 13.80 -6.68
CA SER A 31 -22.48 14.24 -5.58
C SER A 31 -23.25 14.21 -4.27
N TYR A 32 -22.60 13.73 -3.22
CA TYR A 32 -23.16 13.64 -1.87
C TYR A 32 -22.47 14.66 -0.98
N SER A 33 -23.24 15.39 -0.17
CA SER A 33 -22.70 16.38 0.77
C SER A 33 -22.03 15.77 2.00
N THR A 34 -22.17 14.46 2.20
CA THR A 34 -21.53 13.71 3.28
C THR A 34 -21.02 12.37 2.75
N ILE A 35 -19.99 11.82 3.40
CA ILE A 35 -19.39 10.52 3.09
C ILE A 35 -20.42 9.42 3.38
N GLN A 36 -21.14 9.50 4.51
CA GLN A 36 -22.14 8.49 4.85
C GLN A 36 -23.25 8.37 3.79
N ALA A 37 -23.70 9.49 3.22
CA ALA A 37 -24.70 9.47 2.17
C ALA A 37 -24.20 8.76 0.90
N ALA A 38 -22.92 8.94 0.54
CA ALA A 38 -22.30 8.21 -0.56
C ALA A 38 -22.18 6.70 -0.24
N VAL A 39 -21.75 6.35 0.97
CA VAL A 39 -21.66 4.94 1.43
C VAL A 39 -23.03 4.25 1.38
N ASN A 40 -24.08 4.93 1.83
CA ASN A 40 -25.44 4.40 1.79
C ASN A 40 -25.91 4.12 0.35
N ALA A 41 -25.60 5.01 -0.59
CA ALA A 41 -26.01 4.89 -1.98
C ALA A 41 -25.12 3.95 -2.82
N ALA A 42 -23.87 3.71 -2.41
CA ALA A 42 -22.94 2.85 -3.13
C ALA A 42 -23.37 1.38 -3.14
N SER A 43 -23.06 0.70 -4.24
CA SER A 43 -23.13 -0.77 -4.34
C SER A 43 -21.88 -1.41 -3.73
N ALA A 44 -21.95 -2.67 -3.29
CA ALA A 44 -20.77 -3.38 -2.82
C ALA A 44 -19.68 -3.45 -3.90
N GLY A 45 -18.41 -3.33 -3.50
CA GLY A 45 -17.24 -3.24 -4.37
C GLY A 45 -17.03 -1.88 -5.04
N ALA A 46 -17.89 -0.89 -4.78
CA ALA A 46 -17.74 0.44 -5.38
C ALA A 46 -16.58 1.23 -4.76
N THR A 47 -16.03 2.15 -5.55
CA THR A 47 -15.07 3.17 -5.08
C THR A 47 -15.77 4.50 -4.87
N ILE A 48 -15.48 5.17 -3.76
CA ILE A 48 -15.96 6.51 -3.44
C ILE A 48 -14.74 7.42 -3.29
N ASN A 49 -14.68 8.47 -4.11
CA ASN A 49 -13.70 9.54 -3.96
C ASN A 49 -14.32 10.64 -3.09
N VAL A 50 -13.55 11.17 -2.16
CA VAL A 50 -13.97 12.26 -1.27
C VAL A 50 -13.06 13.45 -1.50
N ASP A 51 -13.65 14.59 -1.83
CA ASP A 51 -12.89 15.83 -2.03
C ASP A 51 -12.22 16.29 -0.72
N ALA A 52 -11.18 17.12 -0.84
CA ALA A 52 -10.52 17.72 0.32
C ALA A 52 -11.49 18.65 1.07
N GLY A 53 -11.46 18.60 2.40
CA GLY A 53 -12.39 19.31 3.26
C GLY A 53 -12.64 18.61 4.58
N THR A 54 -13.36 19.27 5.49
CA THR A 54 -13.73 18.71 6.80
C THR A 54 -15.16 18.18 6.78
N TYR A 55 -15.31 16.91 7.11
CA TYR A 55 -16.56 16.16 7.18
C TYR A 55 -16.83 15.80 8.65
N ASN A 56 -17.77 16.52 9.27
CA ASN A 56 -18.15 16.28 10.67
C ASN A 56 -19.23 15.20 10.75
N GLU A 57 -18.83 13.93 10.68
CA GLU A 57 -19.73 12.79 10.70
C GLU A 57 -19.01 11.51 11.18
N THR A 58 -19.77 10.55 11.69
CA THR A 58 -19.34 9.15 11.77
C THR A 58 -19.66 8.47 10.44
N VAL A 59 -18.72 7.68 9.92
CA VAL A 59 -18.86 6.92 8.68
C VAL A 59 -18.96 5.42 9.00
N THR A 60 -20.16 4.86 8.93
CA THR A 60 -20.43 3.43 9.06
C THR A 60 -20.44 2.75 7.69
N ILE A 61 -19.56 1.77 7.50
CA ILE A 61 -19.34 1.01 6.27
C ILE A 61 -19.86 -0.43 6.47
N ASN A 62 -21.00 -0.73 5.87
CA ASN A 62 -21.70 -2.01 6.02
C ASN A 62 -21.73 -2.87 4.74
N LYS A 63 -20.93 -2.48 3.74
CA LYS A 63 -20.70 -3.23 2.50
C LYS A 63 -19.25 -3.04 2.04
N SER A 64 -18.67 -4.03 1.36
CA SER A 64 -17.31 -3.92 0.78
C SER A 64 -17.22 -2.67 -0.09
N LEU A 65 -16.19 -1.83 0.12
CA LEU A 65 -15.99 -0.55 -0.56
C LEU A 65 -14.52 -0.13 -0.53
N THR A 66 -14.14 0.71 -1.50
CA THR A 66 -12.92 1.51 -1.42
C THR A 66 -13.28 2.96 -1.18
N LEU A 67 -12.95 3.50 -0.02
CA LEU A 67 -13.00 4.93 0.28
C LEU A 67 -11.64 5.56 -0.02
N ARG A 68 -11.64 6.61 -0.84
CA ARG A 68 -10.45 7.36 -1.24
C ARG A 68 -10.59 8.82 -0.83
N GLY A 69 -9.77 9.27 0.10
CA GLY A 69 -9.62 10.68 0.43
C GLY A 69 -8.84 11.42 -0.65
N ALA A 70 -8.73 12.73 -0.49
CA ALA A 70 -8.04 13.61 -1.43
C ALA A 70 -6.57 13.22 -1.67
N GLU A 71 -5.95 12.56 -0.71
CA GLU A 71 -4.54 12.15 -0.73
C GLU A 71 -4.39 10.60 -0.86
N ALA A 72 -5.38 9.93 -1.45
CA ALA A 72 -5.34 8.48 -1.68
C ALA A 72 -4.17 8.08 -2.59
N GLY A 73 -3.40 7.08 -2.15
CA GLY A 73 -2.17 6.62 -2.80
C GLY A 73 -0.94 7.49 -2.53
N VAL A 74 -1.04 8.51 -1.69
CA VAL A 74 0.07 9.37 -1.26
C VAL A 74 0.48 9.01 0.16
N ASP A 75 1.64 8.37 0.31
CA ASP A 75 2.22 7.96 1.61
C ASP A 75 2.16 9.10 2.64
N ALA A 76 1.47 8.86 3.75
CA ALA A 76 1.17 9.89 4.74
C ALA A 76 2.41 10.45 5.43
N ARG A 77 3.52 9.70 5.40
CA ARG A 77 4.80 10.06 6.02
C ARG A 77 5.56 11.13 5.22
N ASN A 78 5.12 11.42 4.00
CA ASN A 78 5.69 12.44 3.13
C ASN A 78 4.90 13.75 3.19
N SER A 79 5.37 14.79 2.51
CA SER A 79 4.61 16.03 2.36
C SER A 79 3.33 15.80 1.55
N ARG A 80 2.20 16.32 2.06
CA ARG A 80 0.85 16.14 1.47
C ARG A 80 0.23 17.48 1.08
N GLY A 81 -0.80 17.42 0.23
CA GLY A 81 -1.58 18.56 -0.24
C GLY A 81 -2.76 18.89 0.67
N SER A 82 -3.95 19.06 0.06
CA SER A 82 -5.17 19.39 0.80
C SER A 82 -5.89 18.10 1.17
N GLU A 83 -6.19 17.92 2.46
CA GLU A 83 -6.65 16.63 2.97
C GLU A 83 -8.18 16.53 3.06
N THR A 84 -8.68 15.31 2.98
CA THR A 84 -10.02 14.96 3.45
C THR A 84 -9.94 14.63 4.94
N ILE A 85 -10.51 15.51 5.76
CA ILE A 85 -10.54 15.38 7.21
C ILE A 85 -11.91 14.85 7.61
N VAL A 86 -11.97 13.69 8.26
CA VAL A 86 -13.20 13.16 8.86
C VAL A 86 -13.10 13.35 10.36
N TYR A 87 -14.09 14.04 10.92
CA TYR A 87 -14.13 14.37 12.34
C TYR A 87 -15.40 13.86 13.00
N ALA A 88 -15.27 13.15 14.12
CA ALA A 88 -16.40 12.74 14.95
C ALA A 88 -16.06 12.81 16.44
N THR A 89 -17.08 12.96 17.29
CA THR A 89 -16.91 12.94 18.76
C THR A 89 -16.96 11.53 19.37
N LYS A 90 -17.07 10.51 18.53
CA LYS A 90 -17.08 9.07 18.86
C LYS A 90 -16.24 8.35 17.80
N THR A 91 -16.42 7.04 17.60
CA THR A 91 -15.88 6.34 16.44
C THR A 91 -16.07 7.15 15.15
N VAL A 92 -14.96 7.46 14.48
CA VAL A 92 -14.95 8.27 13.26
C VAL A 92 -15.32 7.40 12.06
N ILE A 93 -14.64 6.27 11.88
CA ILE A 93 -14.97 5.27 10.85
C ILE A 93 -15.24 3.92 11.50
N ASP A 94 -16.42 3.38 11.23
CA ASP A 94 -16.91 2.10 11.75
C ASP A 94 -17.08 1.10 10.58
N ILE A 95 -16.28 0.04 10.57
CA ILE A 95 -16.23 -0.98 9.52
C ILE A 95 -16.95 -2.24 10.00
N GLN A 96 -18.08 -2.55 9.38
CA GLN A 96 -18.98 -3.64 9.76
C GLN A 96 -19.02 -4.78 8.73
N THR A 97 -18.04 -4.82 7.83
CA THR A 97 -18.06 -5.71 6.64
C THR A 97 -16.64 -6.01 6.17
N ASN A 98 -16.51 -7.02 5.31
CA ASN A 98 -15.24 -7.45 4.74
C ASN A 98 -14.80 -6.57 3.58
N ASP A 99 -13.52 -6.68 3.22
CA ASP A 99 -12.95 -6.15 1.99
C ASP A 99 -13.19 -4.65 1.83
N VAL A 100 -12.84 -3.90 2.88
CA VAL A 100 -12.93 -2.43 2.92
C VAL A 100 -11.54 -1.83 2.82
N THR A 101 -11.38 -0.83 1.95
CA THR A 101 -10.15 -0.04 1.87
C THR A 101 -10.43 1.40 2.26
N ILE A 102 -9.60 1.97 3.14
CA ILE A 102 -9.60 3.38 3.54
C ILE A 102 -8.22 3.94 3.19
N ASP A 103 -8.18 4.86 2.22
CA ASP A 103 -6.94 5.37 1.65
C ASP A 103 -6.91 6.90 1.60
N GLY A 104 -5.93 7.52 2.25
CA GLY A 104 -5.62 8.93 2.03
C GLY A 104 -6.45 9.95 2.82
N PHE A 105 -6.93 9.58 4.01
CA PHE A 105 -7.70 10.46 4.89
C PHE A 105 -6.87 11.02 6.05
N THR A 106 -7.34 12.11 6.63
CA THR A 106 -7.04 12.49 8.01
C THR A 106 -8.26 12.18 8.86
N ILE A 107 -8.09 11.33 9.87
CA ILE A 107 -9.16 10.75 10.69
C ILE A 107 -8.94 11.24 12.12
N GLU A 108 -9.77 12.16 12.55
CA GLU A 108 -9.61 12.83 13.84
C GLU A 108 -10.85 12.75 14.73
N GLY A 109 -10.61 12.52 16.01
CA GLY A 109 -11.64 12.37 17.02
C GLY A 109 -11.72 13.55 17.97
N ASN A 110 -12.58 13.42 18.98
CA ASN A 110 -12.52 14.24 20.18
C ASN A 110 -12.03 13.40 21.37
N ASP A 111 -10.89 13.76 21.94
CA ASP A 111 -10.29 13.11 23.11
C ASP A 111 -10.96 13.48 24.45
N SER A 112 -11.94 14.39 24.44
CA SER A 112 -12.52 14.95 25.66
C SER A 112 -13.69 14.15 26.27
N ASP A 113 -14.24 13.13 25.60
CA ASP A 113 -15.43 12.40 26.06
C ASP A 113 -15.08 11.06 26.72
N ILE A 114 -14.55 11.21 27.93
CA ILE A 114 -13.92 10.20 28.79
C ILE A 114 -14.89 9.05 29.19
N GLY A 115 -16.18 9.12 28.89
CA GLY A 115 -17.21 8.21 29.40
C GLY A 115 -17.61 7.04 28.47
N ALA A 116 -17.12 7.00 27.23
CA ALA A 116 -17.50 5.97 26.26
C ALA A 116 -16.27 5.22 25.75
N GLN A 117 -16.21 3.91 26.01
CA GLN A 117 -15.19 2.95 25.57
C GLN A 117 -15.01 2.83 24.02
N LEU A 118 -15.53 3.77 23.21
CA LEU A 118 -15.81 3.60 21.77
C LEU A 118 -15.44 4.85 20.94
N GLY A 119 -14.35 5.54 21.26
CA GLY A 119 -13.90 6.73 20.52
C GLY A 119 -12.82 6.43 19.48
N ALA A 120 -12.99 5.43 18.62
CA ALA A 120 -11.93 5.00 17.71
C ALA A 120 -11.76 5.93 16.49
N GLY A 121 -10.55 6.09 15.97
CA GLY A 121 -10.37 6.62 14.62
C GLY A 121 -10.96 5.66 13.60
N VAL A 122 -10.50 4.41 13.65
CA VAL A 122 -11.02 3.31 12.84
C VAL A 122 -11.41 2.15 13.76
N LEU A 123 -12.67 1.73 13.70
CA LEU A 123 -13.16 0.52 14.35
C LEU A 123 -13.36 -0.57 13.30
N MET A 124 -12.65 -1.69 13.46
CA MET A 124 -12.93 -2.93 12.74
C MET A 124 -13.78 -3.83 13.63
N GLU A 125 -15.05 -4.02 13.27
CA GLU A 125 -15.95 -4.89 14.03
C GLU A 125 -15.45 -6.36 14.08
N PRO A 126 -15.89 -7.15 15.07
CA PRO A 126 -15.54 -8.55 15.16
C PRO A 126 -15.79 -9.36 13.89
N SER A 127 -14.90 -10.30 13.59
CA SER A 127 -15.03 -11.27 12.49
C SER A 127 -14.94 -10.72 11.07
N ILE A 128 -14.68 -9.41 10.88
CA ILE A 128 -14.41 -8.90 9.53
C ILE A 128 -13.03 -9.34 9.04
N HIS A 129 -12.80 -9.28 7.74
CA HIS A 129 -11.49 -9.55 7.16
C HIS A 129 -11.20 -8.76 5.87
N GLY A 130 -9.94 -8.73 5.45
CA GLY A 130 -9.51 -8.11 4.19
C GLY A 130 -9.51 -6.57 4.23
N THR A 131 -9.48 -5.98 5.41
CA THR A 131 -9.49 -4.52 5.58
C THR A 131 -8.11 -3.92 5.32
N HIS A 132 -8.05 -2.89 4.49
CA HIS A 132 -6.83 -2.13 4.20
C HIS A 132 -6.95 -0.68 4.70
N VAL A 133 -6.06 -0.26 5.59
CA VAL A 133 -5.93 1.11 6.10
C VAL A 133 -4.61 1.66 5.60
N LEU A 134 -4.67 2.51 4.57
CA LEU A 134 -3.51 2.93 3.79
C LEU A 134 -3.35 4.44 3.78
N ASN A 135 -2.12 4.93 3.93
CA ASN A 135 -1.81 6.34 3.69
C ASN A 135 -2.67 7.35 4.49
N ASN A 136 -3.11 6.99 5.69
CA ASN A 136 -3.95 7.86 6.53
C ASN A 136 -3.12 8.57 7.60
N ILE A 137 -3.63 9.71 8.08
CA ILE A 137 -3.22 10.33 9.34
C ILE A 137 -4.35 10.06 10.34
N ILE A 138 -4.08 9.30 11.40
CA ILE A 138 -5.09 8.92 12.41
C ILE A 138 -4.65 9.52 13.74
N GLN A 139 -5.39 10.50 14.25
CA GLN A 139 -4.93 11.29 15.39
C GLN A 139 -6.04 11.83 16.30
N ASN A 140 -5.69 12.13 17.55
CA ASN A 140 -6.59 12.75 18.53
C ASN A 140 -7.91 11.97 18.76
N ASN A 141 -7.90 10.66 18.51
CA ASN A 141 -8.99 9.75 18.86
C ASN A 141 -8.76 9.18 20.26
N VAL A 142 -9.73 8.43 20.81
CA VAL A 142 -9.50 7.67 22.05
C VAL A 142 -8.58 6.47 21.80
N THR A 143 -8.89 5.73 20.73
CA THR A 143 -8.05 4.65 20.20
C THR A 143 -7.81 4.96 18.73
N GLY A 144 -6.60 4.77 18.22
CA GLY A 144 -6.34 5.00 16.80
C GLY A 144 -7.12 4.00 15.94
N ILE A 145 -6.76 2.72 16.05
CA ILE A 145 -7.39 1.61 15.33
C ILE A 145 -7.76 0.50 16.31
N TYR A 146 -9.04 0.13 16.37
CA TYR A 146 -9.43 -1.20 16.85
C TYR A 146 -9.27 -2.20 15.72
N LEU A 147 -8.31 -3.11 15.87
CA LEU A 147 -7.87 -4.03 14.84
C LEU A 147 -8.60 -5.37 14.98
N SER A 148 -9.12 -5.89 13.87
CA SER A 148 -9.77 -7.19 13.73
C SER A 148 -9.50 -7.74 12.34
N ASN A 149 -9.15 -9.02 12.23
CA ASN A 149 -9.07 -9.74 10.96
C ASN A 149 -9.27 -11.23 11.22
N ASN A 150 -10.38 -11.80 10.77
CA ASN A 150 -10.69 -13.21 10.96
C ASN A 150 -10.60 -13.97 9.62
N SER A 151 -9.41 -13.98 9.03
CA SER A 151 -9.14 -14.73 7.79
C SER A 151 -7.68 -15.18 7.73
N ASN A 152 -7.45 -16.35 7.13
CA ASN A 152 -6.11 -16.88 6.85
C ASN A 152 -5.69 -16.65 5.39
N THR A 153 -6.60 -16.15 4.56
CA THR A 153 -6.38 -15.89 3.12
C THR A 153 -6.40 -14.41 2.80
N ASP A 154 -7.27 -13.67 3.45
CA ASP A 154 -7.50 -12.26 3.20
C ASP A 154 -6.79 -11.47 4.30
N MET A 155 -5.72 -10.79 3.91
CA MET A 155 -4.82 -10.12 4.85
C MET A 155 -5.38 -8.75 5.22
N CYS A 156 -5.33 -8.40 6.50
CA CYS A 156 -5.50 -7.00 6.89
C CYS A 156 -4.17 -6.27 6.71
N VAL A 157 -4.20 -5.10 6.09
CA VAL A 157 -3.00 -4.30 5.79
C VAL A 157 -3.15 -2.91 6.40
N ILE A 158 -2.22 -2.55 7.27
CA ILE A 158 -2.07 -1.21 7.84
C ILE A 158 -0.70 -0.70 7.38
N GLN A 159 -0.68 0.18 6.39
CA GLN A 159 0.56 0.60 5.75
C GLN A 159 0.62 2.08 5.39
N HIS A 160 1.81 2.67 5.56
CA HIS A 160 2.12 4.07 5.20
C HIS A 160 1.26 5.10 5.93
N ASN A 161 0.76 4.76 7.12
CA ASN A 161 -0.01 5.68 7.95
C ASN A 161 0.90 6.46 8.91
N ILE A 162 0.42 7.62 9.34
CA ILE A 162 0.82 8.26 10.59
C ILE A 162 -0.30 7.99 11.59
N ILE A 163 -0.02 7.26 12.67
CA ILE A 163 -0.99 6.95 13.73
C ILE A 163 -0.43 7.54 15.00
N GLN A 164 -0.99 8.67 15.44
CA GLN A 164 -0.37 9.43 16.49
C GLN A 164 -1.34 10.08 17.45
N ASP A 165 -0.88 10.30 18.67
CA ASP A 165 -1.58 11.15 19.64
C ASP A 165 -3.03 10.68 19.90
N ASN A 166 -3.31 9.38 19.78
CA ASN A 166 -4.58 8.80 20.19
C ASN A 166 -4.51 8.44 21.68
N PHE A 167 -5.55 8.78 22.44
CA PHE A 167 -5.51 8.96 23.89
C PHE A 167 -6.52 8.10 24.65
N GLU A 168 -6.07 7.29 25.62
CA GLU A 168 -6.99 6.65 26.56
C GLU A 168 -7.56 7.65 27.58
N ALA A 169 -8.81 8.03 27.37
CA ALA A 169 -9.63 8.71 28.36
C ALA A 169 -10.35 7.66 29.24
N ASN A 170 -9.88 7.47 30.48
CA ASN A 170 -10.40 6.66 31.61
C ASN A 170 -9.86 5.23 31.82
N ASN A 171 -9.02 5.09 32.84
CA ASN A 171 -9.03 3.93 33.73
C ASN A 171 -10.11 4.12 34.83
N TYR A 172 -10.89 3.06 35.09
CA TYR A 172 -12.07 3.00 35.96
C TYR A 172 -11.78 3.13 37.47
N TRP A 173 -10.52 3.16 37.91
CA TRP A 173 -10.20 3.12 39.35
C TRP A 173 -9.44 4.32 39.91
N THR A 174 -8.43 4.84 39.23
CA THR A 174 -7.75 6.09 39.64
C THR A 174 -6.91 6.59 38.49
N LYS A 175 -7.15 7.82 38.00
CA LYS A 175 -6.13 8.86 37.75
C LYS A 175 -6.65 9.93 36.80
N THR A 176 -6.07 11.10 36.97
CA THR A 176 -6.41 12.40 36.40
C THR A 176 -6.36 12.40 34.86
N PRO A 177 -7.07 13.31 34.15
CA PRO A 177 -6.89 13.49 32.72
C PRO A 177 -5.41 13.71 32.38
N GLY A 178 -4.85 12.87 31.50
CA GLY A 178 -3.44 12.92 31.07
C GLY A 178 -2.53 11.80 31.60
N GLU A 179 -3.07 10.74 32.20
CA GLU A 179 -2.27 9.68 32.86
C GLU A 179 -2.62 8.22 32.47
N ASN A 180 -3.03 7.88 31.24
CA ASN A 180 -3.24 6.47 30.85
C ASN A 180 -2.76 6.18 29.40
N GLY A 181 -2.47 4.90 29.12
CA GLY A 181 -1.50 4.37 28.17
C GLY A 181 -1.74 4.51 26.66
N SER A 182 -0.87 3.86 25.89
CA SER A 182 -0.80 3.96 24.41
C SER A 182 -1.80 3.02 23.75
N ARG A 183 -2.66 3.47 22.82
CA ARG A 183 -3.58 2.61 22.02
C ARG A 183 -3.72 3.09 20.58
N GLU A 184 -2.60 3.13 19.87
CA GLU A 184 -2.59 3.55 18.46
C GLU A 184 -3.18 2.44 17.56
N ILE A 185 -2.78 1.19 17.80
CA ILE A 185 -3.36 -0.02 17.20
C ILE A 185 -3.62 -1.02 18.32
N TYR A 186 -4.89 -1.35 18.54
CA TYR A 186 -5.31 -2.13 19.70
C TYR A 186 -6.25 -3.26 19.28
N THR A 187 -6.04 -4.44 19.85
CA THR A 187 -6.99 -5.56 19.78
C THR A 187 -7.27 -6.06 21.18
N ASP A 188 -8.54 -6.32 21.47
CA ASP A 188 -8.95 -7.08 22.64
C ASP A 188 -10.11 -8.05 22.36
N GLY A 189 -10.36 -8.91 23.34
CA GLY A 189 -11.46 -9.87 23.29
C GLY A 189 -12.86 -9.29 23.40
N THR A 190 -13.02 -7.98 23.65
CA THR A 190 -14.32 -7.34 23.91
C THR A 190 -14.84 -6.56 22.71
N VAL A 191 -14.02 -5.72 22.09
CA VAL A 191 -14.38 -4.85 20.97
C VAL A 191 -14.00 -5.50 19.63
N SER A 192 -12.80 -6.08 19.52
CA SER A 192 -12.33 -6.70 18.28
C SER A 192 -12.76 -8.16 18.10
N GLY A 193 -13.33 -8.79 19.14
CA GLY A 193 -13.82 -10.17 19.08
C GLY A 193 -12.76 -11.26 19.24
N ASP A 194 -11.59 -10.90 19.80
CA ASP A 194 -10.52 -11.81 20.25
C ASP A 194 -9.73 -12.53 19.13
N TYR A 195 -10.29 -12.66 17.92
CA TYR A 195 -9.68 -13.40 16.82
C TYR A 195 -8.99 -12.48 15.81
N LEU A 196 -7.65 -12.56 15.73
CA LEU A 196 -6.81 -11.75 14.87
C LEU A 196 -5.80 -12.61 14.12
N THR A 197 -5.97 -12.72 12.82
CA THR A 197 -5.13 -13.56 11.96
C THR A 197 -4.71 -12.85 10.71
N ASN A 198 -3.53 -13.17 10.17
CA ASN A 198 -3.09 -12.69 8.85
C ASN A 198 -3.10 -11.16 8.73
N VAL A 199 -2.26 -10.51 9.54
CA VAL A 199 -2.19 -9.03 9.61
C VAL A 199 -0.80 -8.57 9.23
N LEU A 200 -0.72 -7.50 8.44
CA LEU A 200 0.49 -6.76 8.15
C LEU A 200 0.37 -5.31 8.65
N ILE A 201 1.23 -4.93 9.59
CA ILE A 201 1.42 -3.55 10.06
C ILE A 201 2.81 -3.14 9.56
N ASP A 202 2.88 -2.45 8.43
CA ASP A 202 4.14 -2.16 7.75
C ASP A 202 4.37 -0.69 7.47
N SER A 203 5.61 -0.21 7.64
CA SER A 203 6.01 1.11 7.13
C SER A 203 5.13 2.26 7.64
N ASN A 204 4.72 2.24 8.90
CA ASN A 204 3.96 3.32 9.54
C ASN A 204 4.88 4.19 10.43
N ILE A 205 4.47 5.43 10.68
CA ILE A 205 4.96 6.21 11.83
C ILE A 205 3.88 6.09 12.92
N ILE A 206 4.26 5.57 14.09
CA ILE A 206 3.35 5.33 15.21
C ILE A 206 3.94 6.00 16.44
N SER A 207 3.23 6.94 17.05
CA SER A 207 3.79 7.70 18.17
C SER A 207 2.74 8.30 19.08
N ASN A 208 3.03 8.41 20.37
CA ASN A 208 2.15 9.15 21.29
C ASN A 208 2.76 10.50 21.70
N LYS A 209 2.04 11.28 22.51
CA LYS A 209 2.51 12.57 23.05
C LYS A 209 3.73 12.37 23.96
N ASN A 210 4.62 13.37 23.95
CA ASN A 210 5.93 13.36 24.62
C ASN A 210 5.95 12.82 26.07
N ASN A 211 7.01 12.07 26.37
CA ASN A 211 7.52 11.64 27.67
C ASN A 211 6.52 11.35 28.80
N TYR A 212 5.48 10.55 28.50
CA TYR A 212 4.69 9.92 29.55
C TYR A 212 5.57 8.90 30.32
N ASN A 213 5.69 9.07 31.64
CA ASN A 213 6.35 8.12 32.56
C ASN A 213 5.33 7.05 32.97
N GLY A 214 5.07 6.12 32.05
CA GLY A 214 4.16 5.00 32.33
C GLY A 214 4.73 4.00 33.32
N GLY A 215 3.84 3.32 34.05
CA GLY A 215 4.16 2.16 34.87
C GLY A 215 3.88 0.84 34.12
N ASP A 216 4.19 -0.29 34.75
CA ASP A 216 4.05 -1.63 34.14
C ASP A 216 2.66 -1.94 33.57
N GLU A 217 1.59 -1.32 34.13
CA GLU A 217 0.18 -1.56 33.78
C GLU A 217 -0.30 -0.81 32.52
N ASP A 218 0.56 0.01 31.88
CA ASP A 218 0.17 0.83 30.73
C ASP A 218 0.27 0.07 29.38
N GLU A 219 -0.68 0.36 28.49
CA GLU A 219 -0.84 -0.25 27.16
C GLU A 219 0.30 0.07 26.17
N GLY A 220 0.44 -0.71 25.09
CA GLY A 220 1.43 -0.46 24.03
C GLY A 220 0.87 0.30 22.83
N LEU A 221 1.70 1.08 22.11
CA LEU A 221 1.31 1.72 20.83
C LEU A 221 0.63 0.71 19.92
N ILE A 222 1.26 -0.48 19.79
CA ILE A 222 0.62 -1.68 19.28
C ILE A 222 0.37 -2.62 20.46
N ALA A 223 -0.90 -2.90 20.74
CA ALA A 223 -1.33 -3.81 21.78
C ALA A 223 -2.11 -4.98 21.18
N LEU A 224 -1.48 -6.16 21.21
CA LEU A 224 -1.98 -7.42 20.71
C LEU A 224 -2.45 -8.31 21.86
N GLN A 225 -3.66 -8.08 22.37
CA GLN A 225 -4.14 -8.77 23.56
C GLN A 225 -5.33 -9.67 23.25
N ALA A 226 -5.18 -10.97 23.49
CA ALA A 226 -6.27 -11.92 23.43
C ALA A 226 -6.47 -12.59 24.78
N LEU A 227 -7.74 -12.72 25.17
CA LEU A 227 -8.14 -13.39 26.40
C LEU A 227 -8.08 -14.91 26.25
N GLY A 228 -8.25 -15.42 25.03
CA GLY A 228 -8.16 -16.84 24.70
C GLY A 228 -6.89 -17.23 23.93
N ALA A 229 -6.28 -18.35 24.31
CA ALA A 229 -5.16 -18.93 23.58
C ALA A 229 -5.51 -19.28 22.12
N ASN A 230 -4.52 -19.20 21.23
CA ASN A 230 -4.62 -19.54 19.79
C ASN A 230 -5.60 -18.69 18.97
N LYS A 231 -5.88 -17.46 19.41
CA LYS A 231 -6.77 -16.55 18.69
C LYS A 231 -6.04 -15.44 17.95
N GLN A 232 -4.78 -15.19 18.29
CA GLN A 232 -3.93 -14.26 17.56
C GLN A 232 -2.80 -15.02 16.88
N PHE A 233 -2.78 -15.06 15.56
CA PHE A 233 -1.66 -15.68 14.87
C PHE A 233 -1.37 -15.17 13.47
N ASN A 234 -0.12 -15.34 13.02
CA ASN A 234 0.33 -14.88 11.71
C ASN A 234 0.19 -13.36 11.56
N ILE A 235 0.92 -12.65 12.41
CA ILE A 235 0.95 -11.19 12.47
C ILE A 235 2.36 -10.74 12.12
N ALA A 236 2.49 -9.74 11.25
CA ALA A 236 3.75 -9.13 10.89
C ALA A 236 3.72 -7.63 11.19
N ILE A 237 4.68 -7.17 11.99
CA ILE A 237 4.90 -5.76 12.34
C ILE A 237 6.29 -5.39 11.82
N THR A 238 6.33 -4.68 10.70
CA THR A 238 7.59 -4.48 9.96
C THR A 238 7.86 -3.04 9.57
N ASN A 239 9.13 -2.63 9.57
CA ASN A 239 9.59 -1.34 9.04
C ASN A 239 8.88 -0.10 9.62
N ASN A 240 8.30 -0.21 10.83
CA ASN A 240 7.62 0.92 11.46
C ASN A 240 8.61 1.77 12.24
N THR A 241 8.35 3.07 12.31
CA THR A 241 9.03 3.98 13.24
C THR A 241 8.09 4.23 14.42
N MET A 242 8.52 3.81 15.61
CA MET A 242 7.76 3.86 16.85
C MET A 242 8.49 4.73 17.86
N SER A 243 7.79 5.71 18.42
CA SER A 243 8.39 6.57 19.44
C SER A 243 7.40 7.15 20.42
N TYR A 244 7.85 7.32 21.67
CA TYR A 244 7.05 7.87 22.77
C TYR A 244 5.87 6.98 23.18
N GLY A 245 5.42 7.15 24.42
CA GLY A 245 4.44 6.29 25.07
C GLY A 245 5.08 5.35 26.09
N SER A 246 4.32 4.35 26.51
CA SER A 246 4.72 3.33 27.50
C SER A 246 5.52 2.21 26.83
N LYS A 247 4.90 1.49 25.88
CA LYS A 247 5.54 0.41 25.12
C LYS A 247 5.30 0.59 23.64
N ALA A 248 6.24 0.17 22.79
CA ALA A 248 6.06 0.08 21.35
C ALA A 248 5.15 -1.11 20.99
N LEU A 249 5.42 -2.25 21.61
CA LEU A 249 4.64 -3.48 21.47
C LEU A 249 4.31 -4.04 22.85
N LEU A 250 3.03 -4.34 23.06
CA LEU A 250 2.54 -5.23 24.11
C LEU A 250 1.84 -6.41 23.43
N ALA A 251 2.31 -7.63 23.63
CA ALA A 251 1.74 -8.85 23.04
C ALA A 251 1.40 -9.89 24.11
N THR A 252 0.25 -10.55 23.95
CA THR A 252 -0.24 -11.61 24.83
C THR A 252 -1.01 -12.64 24.00
N ASN A 253 -0.77 -13.94 24.24
CA ASN A 253 -1.41 -15.03 23.50
C ASN A 253 -1.17 -14.98 21.97
N VAL A 254 -0.06 -14.41 21.52
CA VAL A 254 0.24 -14.30 20.08
C VAL A 254 1.07 -15.48 19.61
N THR A 255 0.66 -16.14 18.53
CA THR A 255 1.44 -17.20 17.89
C THR A 255 1.93 -16.76 16.51
N ASN A 256 3.16 -17.08 16.12
CA ASN A 256 3.66 -16.75 14.77
C ASN A 256 3.66 -15.23 14.52
N LEU A 257 4.35 -14.49 15.39
CA LEU A 257 4.57 -13.04 15.28
C LEU A 257 5.91 -12.76 14.61
N VAL A 258 5.92 -11.88 13.62
CA VAL A 258 7.12 -11.25 13.08
C VAL A 258 7.19 -9.81 13.53
N PHE A 259 8.31 -9.41 14.11
CA PHE A 259 8.61 -8.05 14.51
C PHE A 259 9.97 -7.65 13.93
N MET A 260 9.99 -7.01 12.76
CA MET A 260 11.21 -6.88 11.97
C MET A 260 11.47 -5.48 11.40
N GLY A 261 12.73 -5.02 11.45
CA GLY A 261 13.12 -3.78 10.77
C GLY A 261 12.53 -2.51 11.39
N ASN A 262 11.94 -2.60 12.58
CA ASN A 262 11.33 -1.46 13.24
C ASN A 262 12.38 -0.58 13.92
N THR A 263 12.11 0.72 14.01
CA THR A 263 12.90 1.67 14.80
C THR A 263 12.09 2.09 16.02
N ILE A 264 12.63 1.90 17.22
CA ILE A 264 11.93 2.04 18.52
C ILE A 264 12.76 2.93 19.43
N THR A 265 12.22 4.09 19.79
CA THR A 265 12.97 5.07 20.57
C THR A 265 12.13 5.94 21.50
N ASN A 266 12.73 6.42 22.59
CA ASN A 266 12.13 7.37 23.54
C ASN A 266 10.89 6.84 24.28
N PHE A 267 10.84 5.55 24.60
CA PHE A 267 9.85 4.97 25.51
C PHE A 267 10.31 5.06 26.97
N ASN A 268 9.41 5.28 27.92
CA ASN A 268 9.79 5.56 29.33
C ASN A 268 9.39 4.47 30.34
N ASP A 269 8.97 3.29 29.88
CA ASP A 269 8.68 2.17 30.77
C ASP A 269 9.97 1.49 31.27
N GLY A 270 10.47 2.00 32.41
CA GLY A 270 11.73 1.56 33.00
C GLY A 270 11.75 0.13 33.54
N SER A 271 10.60 -0.52 33.68
CA SER A 271 10.46 -1.81 34.36
C SER A 271 10.21 -2.97 33.39
N SER A 272 9.46 -2.74 32.32
CA SER A 272 9.08 -3.78 31.36
C SER A 272 9.65 -3.59 29.96
N GLY A 273 10.14 -2.40 29.61
CA GLY A 273 10.78 -2.14 28.32
C GLY A 273 9.81 -1.85 27.17
N PRO A 274 10.30 -1.39 26.00
CA PRO A 274 9.45 -0.96 24.90
C PRO A 274 8.88 -2.13 24.08
N VAL A 275 9.49 -3.32 24.12
CA VAL A 275 9.00 -4.52 23.43
C VAL A 275 8.69 -5.59 24.46
N ARG A 276 7.40 -5.82 24.70
CA ARG A 276 6.91 -6.59 25.83
C ARG A 276 5.99 -7.73 25.41
N PHE A 277 6.25 -8.91 25.97
CA PHE A 277 5.47 -10.13 25.82
C PHE A 277 4.97 -10.61 27.17
N GLU A 278 3.67 -10.86 27.28
CA GLU A 278 3.00 -11.23 28.51
C GLU A 278 2.14 -12.48 28.27
N GLY A 279 2.68 -13.66 28.61
CA GLY A 279 1.95 -14.91 28.66
C GLY A 279 1.58 -15.56 27.31
N ASN A 280 1.99 -16.83 27.17
CA ASN A 280 1.59 -17.73 26.08
C ASN A 280 1.83 -17.19 24.65
N ASP A 281 2.90 -16.43 24.45
CA ASP A 281 3.37 -16.03 23.13
C ASP A 281 4.28 -17.11 22.55
N ASN A 282 4.03 -17.55 21.32
CA ASN A 282 4.69 -18.72 20.76
C ASN A 282 5.18 -18.47 19.34
N VAL A 283 6.39 -18.91 19.00
CA VAL A 283 6.96 -18.71 17.65
C VAL A 283 7.00 -17.21 17.33
N VAL A 284 7.88 -16.49 18.03
CA VAL A 284 8.05 -15.04 17.91
C VAL A 284 9.39 -14.75 17.28
N ASP A 285 9.39 -13.97 16.21
CA ASP A 285 10.58 -13.64 15.43
C ASP A 285 10.85 -12.13 15.47
N ILE A 286 11.94 -11.73 16.12
CA ILE A 286 12.33 -10.34 16.38
C ILE A 286 13.67 -10.10 15.70
N GLN A 287 13.67 -9.38 14.57
CA GLN A 287 14.91 -9.22 13.82
C GLN A 287 15.15 -7.85 13.21
N TYR A 288 16.43 -7.49 13.04
CA TYR A 288 16.85 -6.27 12.33
C TYR A 288 16.21 -4.98 12.88
N ASN A 289 15.72 -4.99 14.13
CA ASN A 289 15.15 -3.82 14.75
C ASN A 289 16.25 -2.93 15.32
N THR A 290 15.98 -1.63 15.36
CA THR A 290 16.77 -0.65 16.11
C THR A 290 15.97 -0.27 17.35
N ILE A 291 16.46 -0.65 18.53
CA ILE A 291 15.82 -0.39 19.84
C ILE A 291 16.79 0.48 20.65
N ASP A 292 16.57 1.79 20.62
CA ASP A 292 17.51 2.79 21.11
C ASP A 292 16.87 3.84 22.02
N ASN A 293 17.59 4.25 23.06
CA ASN A 293 17.23 5.36 23.94
C ASN A 293 15.85 5.17 24.61
N ASN A 294 15.62 3.99 25.19
CA ASN A 294 14.41 3.66 25.93
C ASN A 294 14.72 3.40 27.40
N ALA A 295 13.76 3.65 28.28
CA ALA A 295 13.84 3.18 29.65
C ALA A 295 13.68 1.66 29.71
N GLY A 296 14.36 1.00 30.64
CA GLY A 296 14.18 -0.43 30.91
C GLY A 296 14.88 -1.37 29.92
N PRO A 297 14.56 -2.68 29.96
CA PRO A 297 15.15 -3.65 29.04
C PRO A 297 14.70 -3.39 27.60
N GLY A 298 15.50 -3.71 26.59
CA GLY A 298 15.10 -3.53 25.20
C GLY A 298 13.93 -4.43 24.78
N ILE A 299 13.97 -5.70 25.20
CA ILE A 299 12.93 -6.70 24.99
C ILE A 299 12.69 -7.43 26.30
N ALA A 300 11.43 -7.65 26.68
CA ALA A 300 11.07 -8.43 27.86
C ALA A 300 9.95 -9.45 27.58
N ALA A 301 10.09 -10.66 28.12
CA ALA A 301 9.06 -11.69 28.10
C ALA A 301 8.78 -12.26 29.50
N ASP A 302 7.51 -12.26 29.90
CA ASP A 302 7.01 -12.84 31.15
C ASP A 302 5.66 -13.57 31.02
N SER A 303 5.01 -13.93 32.14
CA SER A 303 3.65 -14.52 32.19
C SER A 303 2.59 -13.59 32.81
N SER A 304 2.79 -12.28 32.74
CA SER A 304 1.74 -11.35 33.15
C SER A 304 0.54 -11.48 32.19
N GLY A 305 -0.62 -10.93 32.56
CA GLY A 305 -1.80 -10.92 31.66
C GLY A 305 -2.58 -12.24 31.56
N VAL A 306 -1.98 -13.33 31.04
CA VAL A 306 -2.67 -14.60 30.78
C VAL A 306 -1.83 -15.84 31.13
N ALA A 307 -2.48 -16.90 31.61
CA ALA A 307 -1.83 -18.15 31.99
C ALA A 307 -1.24 -18.89 30.78
N GLY A 308 0.04 -19.24 30.87
CA GLY A 308 0.77 -20.06 29.90
C GLY A 308 2.17 -19.52 29.65
N ASP A 309 3.13 -20.41 29.42
CA ASP A 309 4.52 -20.03 29.18
C ASP A 309 4.73 -19.62 27.72
N SER A 310 5.48 -18.54 27.49
CA SER A 310 5.90 -18.16 26.15
C SER A 310 7.02 -19.06 25.64
N SER A 311 7.14 -19.28 24.33
CA SER A 311 8.14 -20.20 23.76
C SER A 311 8.55 -19.88 22.32
N GLY A 312 9.71 -20.40 21.89
CA GLY A 312 10.13 -20.37 20.48
C GLY A 312 10.49 -18.98 19.96
N PHE A 313 11.04 -18.11 20.83
CA PHE A 313 11.50 -16.78 20.45
C PHE A 313 12.84 -16.87 19.72
N VAL A 314 12.91 -16.13 18.62
CA VAL A 314 14.10 -15.87 17.82
C VAL A 314 14.32 -14.36 17.84
N VAL A 315 15.43 -13.93 18.42
CA VAL A 315 15.84 -12.54 18.53
C VAL A 315 17.18 -12.45 17.81
N ASN A 316 17.24 -11.94 16.59
CA ASN A 316 18.48 -11.94 15.83
C ASN A 316 18.76 -10.62 15.14
N ASN A 317 20.04 -10.28 15.00
CA ASN A 317 20.47 -9.15 14.18
C ASN A 317 19.85 -7.80 14.59
N ASN A 318 19.44 -7.65 15.86
CA ASN A 318 18.89 -6.39 16.36
C ASN A 318 20.02 -5.47 16.85
N ASN A 319 19.82 -4.16 16.69
CA ASN A 319 20.66 -3.13 17.26
C ASN A 319 20.00 -2.60 18.55
N ILE A 320 20.48 -3.01 19.72
CA ILE A 320 19.84 -2.73 21.02
C ILE A 320 20.84 -1.99 21.91
N TYR A 321 20.73 -0.66 21.95
CA TYR A 321 21.72 0.22 22.58
C TYR A 321 21.05 1.42 23.26
N SER A 322 21.83 2.15 24.08
CA SER A 322 21.40 3.31 24.89
C SER A 322 20.14 3.14 25.77
N ASN A 323 19.63 1.93 25.96
CA ASN A 323 18.49 1.68 26.85
C ASN A 323 18.93 1.63 28.32
N ASP A 324 18.08 2.08 29.24
CA ASP A 324 18.33 2.10 30.69
C ASP A 324 18.15 0.70 31.35
N GLY A 325 18.53 -0.35 30.64
CA GLY A 325 18.35 -1.73 31.07
C GLY A 325 19.14 -2.74 30.24
N ILE A 326 18.82 -4.01 30.43
CA ILE A 326 19.46 -5.12 29.70
C ILE A 326 18.91 -5.25 28.29
N GLY A 327 19.62 -6.03 27.46
CA GLY A 327 19.21 -6.31 26.10
C GLY A 327 17.87 -7.04 25.99
N VAL A 328 17.87 -8.30 26.44
CA VAL A 328 16.69 -9.18 26.49
C VAL A 328 16.53 -9.71 27.91
N LEU A 329 15.34 -9.53 28.48
CA LEU A 329 14.90 -10.06 29.75
C LEU A 329 13.91 -11.22 29.53
N THR A 330 14.19 -12.39 30.11
CA THR A 330 13.20 -13.46 30.21
C THR A 330 13.08 -13.97 31.65
N ILE A 331 11.86 -14.22 32.11
CA ILE A 331 11.63 -14.82 33.42
C ILE A 331 11.61 -16.36 33.25
N ALA A 332 12.59 -17.05 33.86
CA ALA A 332 12.86 -18.47 33.58
C ALA A 332 11.75 -19.44 34.02
N SER A 333 10.86 -19.04 34.94
CA SER A 333 9.72 -19.84 35.38
C SER A 333 8.52 -19.80 34.42
N VAL A 334 8.61 -18.97 33.37
CA VAL A 334 7.46 -18.60 32.51
C VAL A 334 7.81 -18.58 31.02
N TYR A 335 9.01 -19.03 30.67
CA TYR A 335 9.46 -19.21 29.30
C TYR A 335 9.87 -20.66 29.09
N ASN A 336 9.24 -21.34 28.13
CA ASN A 336 9.46 -22.74 27.85
C ASN A 336 10.33 -22.93 26.59
N GLY A 337 11.40 -23.71 26.72
CA GLY A 337 12.25 -24.08 25.60
C GLY A 337 13.38 -23.09 25.29
N PRO A 338 14.00 -23.20 24.11
CA PRO A 338 15.14 -22.39 23.73
C PRO A 338 14.73 -20.97 23.35
N LEU A 339 15.56 -20.00 23.72
CA LEU A 339 15.56 -18.63 23.17
C LEU A 339 16.79 -18.53 22.26
N ILE A 340 16.58 -18.20 20.99
CA ILE A 340 17.68 -17.96 20.06
C ILE A 340 17.94 -16.46 20.06
N ALA A 341 19.11 -16.03 20.52
CA ALA A 341 19.52 -14.63 20.61
C ALA A 341 20.89 -14.45 19.94
N VAL A 342 20.94 -14.33 18.60
CA VAL A 342 22.18 -14.42 17.82
C VAL A 342 22.40 -13.19 16.95
N GLY A 343 23.63 -12.70 16.95
CA GLY A 343 23.97 -11.52 16.16
C GLY A 343 23.24 -10.28 16.63
N ASP A 344 22.78 -10.21 17.88
CA ASP A 344 22.29 -8.96 18.43
C ASP A 344 23.46 -8.14 18.97
N TRP A 345 23.40 -6.82 18.78
CA TRP A 345 24.44 -5.92 19.24
C TRP A 345 24.03 -5.24 20.53
N TRP A 346 24.65 -5.73 21.61
CA TRP A 346 24.55 -5.23 22.97
C TRP A 346 25.69 -4.25 23.25
N GLY A 347 25.48 -2.96 22.98
CA GLY A 347 26.41 -1.91 23.42
C GLY A 347 27.83 -1.86 22.80
N SER A 348 28.18 -2.69 21.80
CA SER A 348 29.51 -2.64 21.15
C SER A 348 29.53 -1.78 19.88
N ALA A 349 30.56 -0.95 19.72
CA ALA A 349 30.77 0.00 18.60
C ALA A 349 31.03 -0.63 17.21
N SER A 350 30.90 -1.95 17.07
CA SER A 350 31.09 -2.69 15.81
C SER A 350 29.81 -3.42 15.38
N GLY A 351 28.66 -2.79 15.59
CA GLY A 351 27.36 -3.13 14.97
C GLY A 351 27.48 -3.42 13.47
N PRO A 352 26.52 -4.15 12.86
CA PRO A 352 26.51 -4.38 11.42
C PRO A 352 26.28 -3.06 10.66
N SER A 353 25.79 -2.03 11.36
CA SER A 353 25.55 -0.65 10.89
C SER A 353 26.59 0.38 11.34
N GLY A 354 27.46 0.09 12.31
CA GLY A 354 28.64 0.93 12.63
C GLY A 354 28.47 2.12 13.59
N ASP A 355 27.35 2.31 14.27
CA ASP A 355 27.08 3.53 15.09
C ASP A 355 26.95 3.25 16.61
N GLY A 356 28.06 3.11 17.36
CA GLY A 356 28.04 3.03 18.85
C GLY A 356 27.73 4.38 19.55
N PRO A 357 27.38 4.47 20.87
CA PRO A 357 27.96 3.78 22.04
C PRO A 357 26.98 3.42 23.22
N GLY A 358 26.90 2.17 23.70
CA GLY A 358 26.01 1.80 24.83
C GLY A 358 26.59 0.82 25.86
N THR A 359 26.06 0.79 27.08
CA THR A 359 26.49 -0.10 28.20
C THR A 359 25.64 -1.36 28.38
N GLY A 360 24.72 -1.65 27.44
CA GLY A 360 23.75 -2.74 27.53
C GLY A 360 24.40 -4.13 27.63
N GLN A 361 24.10 -4.83 28.73
CA GLN A 361 24.56 -6.18 29.01
C GLN A 361 23.53 -7.22 28.55
N ALA A 362 24.03 -8.30 27.94
CA ALA A 362 23.57 -9.70 28.02
C ALA A 362 22.07 -10.04 27.82
N VAL A 363 21.83 -11.33 27.59
CA VAL A 363 20.53 -11.95 27.83
C VAL A 363 20.47 -12.33 29.32
N TRP A 364 19.48 -11.85 30.06
CA TRP A 364 19.26 -12.26 31.46
C TRP A 364 18.04 -13.15 31.55
N ALA A 365 18.26 -14.41 31.94
CA ALA A 365 17.21 -15.32 32.41
C ALA A 365 17.36 -15.50 33.93
N ASN A 366 16.27 -15.30 34.70
CA ASN A 366 16.15 -15.46 36.17
C ASN A 366 16.06 -14.13 36.96
N GLY A 367 14.84 -13.62 37.08
CA GLY A 367 14.43 -12.73 38.16
C GLY A 367 13.34 -13.42 38.98
N ASN A 368 13.68 -14.00 40.12
CA ASN A 368 12.68 -14.40 41.09
C ASN A 368 12.09 -13.12 41.67
N SER A 369 10.84 -12.81 41.29
CA SER A 369 9.89 -11.89 41.91
C SER A 369 10.47 -10.71 42.72
N GLY A 370 10.52 -9.54 42.08
CA GLY A 370 10.64 -8.25 42.77
C GLY A 370 11.46 -7.26 41.96
N HIS A 371 10.87 -6.10 41.69
CA HIS A 371 11.49 -4.92 41.08
C HIS A 371 13.02 -4.82 41.28
N GLY A 372 13.72 -4.70 40.15
CA GLY A 372 15.09 -4.22 39.96
C GLY A 372 16.07 -4.26 41.14
N VAL A 373 17.07 -5.16 41.04
CA VAL A 373 18.39 -4.88 41.59
C VAL A 373 19.44 -5.11 40.52
N HIS A 374 19.99 -4.00 40.03
CA HIS A 374 21.13 -3.86 39.14
C HIS A 374 22.39 -4.58 39.72
N PRO A 375 23.13 -5.40 38.96
CA PRO A 375 24.51 -5.67 39.30
C PRO A 375 25.34 -4.47 38.86
N THR A 376 25.63 -3.58 39.80
CA THR A 376 26.71 -2.60 39.63
C THR A 376 28.04 -3.34 39.75
N GLY A 377 28.83 -3.34 38.67
CA GLY A 377 30.27 -3.61 38.73
C GLY A 377 30.75 -4.85 37.99
N ALA A 378 31.17 -4.67 36.73
CA ALA A 378 32.47 -5.11 36.23
C ALA A 378 32.65 -4.63 34.79
N ALA A 379 33.54 -3.66 34.59
CA ALA A 379 33.99 -3.24 33.27
C ALA A 379 35.01 -4.26 32.72
N GLY A 380 34.84 -4.62 31.45
CA GLY A 380 35.90 -5.24 30.64
C GLY A 380 36.17 -6.72 30.93
N GLY A 381 35.49 -7.60 30.19
CA GLY A 381 35.88 -9.00 30.08
C GLY A 381 35.14 -9.68 28.93
N THR A 382 35.87 -10.26 27.98
CA THR A 382 35.32 -11.14 26.95
C THR A 382 34.74 -12.37 27.62
N VAL A 383 33.42 -12.58 27.55
CA VAL A 383 32.76 -13.74 28.16
C VAL A 383 31.93 -14.48 27.10
N THR A 384 32.35 -15.71 26.80
CA THR A 384 31.52 -16.79 26.24
C THR A 384 30.34 -17.08 27.19
N PHE A 385 29.11 -16.83 26.73
CA PHE A 385 27.89 -16.96 27.53
C PHE A 385 27.49 -18.43 27.81
N SER A 386 27.02 -18.67 29.04
CA SER A 386 26.00 -19.66 29.54
C SER A 386 25.90 -19.58 31.07
N PRO A 387 24.72 -19.43 31.74
CA PRO A 387 23.57 -20.35 31.65
C PRO A 387 22.16 -19.72 31.67
N TRP A 388 21.27 -20.31 30.87
CA TRP A 388 20.07 -19.70 30.28
C TRP A 388 18.76 -20.40 30.69
N ALA A 389 17.68 -20.08 29.98
CA ALA A 389 16.82 -21.08 29.33
C ALA A 389 17.48 -22.47 29.23
N THR A 390 16.72 -23.56 29.41
CA THR A 390 17.26 -24.90 29.69
C THR A 390 18.32 -25.45 28.70
N ALA A 391 18.48 -24.86 27.51
CA ALA A 391 19.72 -24.84 26.72
C ALA A 391 19.72 -23.67 25.70
N LEU A 392 20.84 -22.94 25.50
CA LEU A 392 21.07 -22.31 24.19
C LEU A 392 21.41 -23.41 23.19
N ILE A 393 20.89 -23.25 22.00
CA ILE A 393 21.17 -24.18 20.92
C ILE A 393 22.55 -23.85 20.31
N ASN A 394 23.39 -24.88 20.17
CA ASN A 394 24.59 -24.79 19.35
C ASN A 394 24.15 -24.49 17.90
N ILE A 395 24.55 -23.35 17.34
CA ILE A 395 24.23 -22.95 15.95
C ILE A 395 24.51 -24.08 14.96
N ALA A 396 25.57 -24.88 15.17
CA ALA A 396 25.94 -26.00 14.31
C ALA A 396 24.98 -27.21 14.40
N SER A 397 24.08 -27.26 15.39
CA SER A 397 23.10 -28.34 15.58
C SER A 397 21.72 -28.03 14.96
N ILE A 398 21.53 -26.82 14.45
CA ILE A 398 20.25 -26.40 13.88
C ILE A 398 20.21 -26.79 12.39
N PRO A 399 19.16 -27.50 11.95
CA PRO A 399 19.02 -27.84 10.53
C PRO A 399 18.89 -26.57 9.68
N VAL A 400 19.38 -26.65 8.44
CA VAL A 400 19.12 -25.64 7.41
C VAL A 400 17.61 -25.44 7.28
N ALA A 401 17.19 -24.20 7.06
CA ALA A 401 15.79 -23.80 6.93
C ALA A 401 15.01 -24.73 5.98
N ALA A 402 13.76 -25.03 6.30
CA ALA A 402 12.89 -25.76 5.39
C ALA A 402 12.61 -24.92 4.12
N THR A 403 12.43 -25.58 2.99
CA THR A 403 12.14 -24.92 1.71
C THR A 403 10.71 -24.35 1.71
N PRO A 404 10.50 -23.07 1.34
CA PRO A 404 9.18 -22.51 1.12
C PRO A 404 8.41 -23.27 0.03
N SER A 405 7.08 -23.38 0.17
CA SER A 405 6.25 -24.18 -0.73
C SER A 405 5.04 -23.40 -1.27
N ASN A 406 4.31 -23.99 -2.23
CA ASN A 406 3.09 -23.41 -2.81
C ASN A 406 3.24 -21.99 -3.37
N LEU A 407 4.42 -21.65 -3.91
CA LEU A 407 4.63 -20.36 -4.53
C LEU A 407 3.72 -20.18 -5.76
N ALA A 408 2.97 -19.10 -5.76
CA ALA A 408 2.13 -18.63 -6.86
C ALA A 408 2.48 -17.18 -7.22
N ALA A 409 2.23 -16.83 -8.48
CA ALA A 409 2.44 -15.49 -9.02
C ALA A 409 1.23 -15.09 -9.87
N SER A 410 0.71 -13.88 -9.67
CA SER A 410 -0.41 -13.33 -10.42
C SER A 410 -0.11 -11.89 -10.85
N ALA A 411 -0.32 -11.56 -12.11
CA ALA A 411 -0.18 -10.19 -12.58
C ALA A 411 -1.39 -9.36 -12.17
N THR A 412 -1.16 -8.27 -11.44
CA THR A 412 -2.21 -7.35 -10.97
C THR A 412 -2.30 -6.10 -11.84
N SER A 413 -1.23 -5.76 -12.58
CA SER A 413 -1.21 -4.64 -13.52
C SER A 413 -0.17 -4.84 -14.63
N THR A 414 0.05 -3.81 -15.45
CA THR A 414 1.15 -3.77 -16.45
C THR A 414 2.53 -3.66 -15.81
N SER A 415 2.62 -3.35 -14.53
CA SER A 415 3.89 -3.12 -13.83
C SER A 415 3.99 -3.81 -12.48
N GLN A 416 3.08 -4.72 -12.17
CA GLN A 416 3.02 -5.38 -10.87
C GLN A 416 2.63 -6.85 -10.98
N ILE A 417 3.35 -7.69 -10.24
CA ILE A 417 3.03 -9.10 -10.00
C ILE A 417 2.95 -9.31 -8.49
N GLN A 418 1.83 -9.86 -8.03
CA GLN A 418 1.62 -10.30 -6.67
C GLN A 418 2.06 -11.75 -6.50
N LEU A 419 2.88 -12.00 -5.49
CA LEU A 419 3.33 -13.34 -5.08
C LEU A 419 2.60 -13.78 -3.81
N SER A 420 2.34 -15.08 -3.70
CA SER A 420 1.90 -15.74 -2.47
C SER A 420 2.56 -17.11 -2.32
N TRP A 421 2.84 -17.54 -1.09
CA TRP A 421 3.45 -18.84 -0.80
C TRP A 421 3.18 -19.29 0.62
N THR A 422 3.50 -20.56 0.92
CA THR A 422 3.53 -21.09 2.28
C THR A 422 4.93 -20.91 2.85
N ALA A 423 5.04 -20.08 3.90
CA ALA A 423 6.28 -19.86 4.64
C ALA A 423 6.76 -21.17 5.30
N PRO A 424 8.07 -21.38 5.41
CA PRO A 424 8.60 -22.50 6.17
C PRO A 424 8.44 -22.20 7.67
N MET A 425 7.48 -22.86 8.32
CA MET A 425 7.21 -22.76 9.77
C MET A 425 8.34 -23.37 10.64
N SER A 426 9.60 -23.18 10.26
CA SER A 426 10.80 -23.88 10.73
C SER A 426 11.87 -22.91 11.22
N THR A 427 13.12 -23.38 11.36
CA THR A 427 14.33 -22.64 11.78
C THR A 427 14.78 -21.55 10.80
N ALA A 428 13.93 -21.14 9.87
CA ALA A 428 14.20 -20.06 8.93
C ALA A 428 14.25 -18.72 9.67
N VAL A 429 15.16 -17.86 9.24
CA VAL A 429 15.40 -16.50 9.78
C VAL A 429 15.00 -15.47 8.72
N ASP A 430 15.31 -15.74 7.45
CA ASP A 430 14.97 -14.88 6.31
C ASP A 430 14.41 -15.69 5.12
N GLN A 431 13.78 -14.99 4.18
CA GLN A 431 13.41 -15.49 2.86
C GLN A 431 13.94 -14.56 1.76
N LEU A 432 14.69 -15.11 0.81
CA LEU A 432 15.19 -14.41 -0.36
C LEU A 432 14.19 -14.57 -1.50
N ILE A 433 13.52 -13.48 -1.86
CA ILE A 433 12.67 -13.41 -3.06
C ILE A 433 13.59 -13.26 -4.26
N GLN A 434 13.64 -14.25 -5.13
CA GLN A 434 14.45 -14.19 -6.34
C GLN A 434 13.58 -14.11 -7.59
N ARG A 435 14.01 -13.26 -8.53
CA ARG A 435 13.36 -13.04 -9.82
C ARG A 435 14.29 -13.37 -10.97
N SER A 436 13.71 -13.84 -12.06
CA SER A 436 14.36 -14.11 -13.34
C SER A 436 13.46 -13.70 -14.51
N THR A 437 14.05 -13.27 -15.63
CA THR A 437 13.34 -13.02 -16.89
C THR A 437 13.46 -14.17 -17.90
N ASP A 438 14.38 -15.10 -17.68
CA ASP A 438 14.63 -16.26 -18.56
C ASP A 438 14.28 -17.61 -17.89
N GLY A 439 13.90 -17.59 -16.61
CA GLY A 439 13.61 -18.78 -15.82
C GLY A 439 14.83 -19.59 -15.40
N VAL A 440 16.04 -19.07 -15.66
CA VAL A 440 17.33 -19.75 -15.41
C VAL A 440 18.21 -18.93 -14.47
N ASN A 441 18.41 -17.66 -14.79
CA ASN A 441 19.25 -16.73 -14.06
C ASN A 441 18.42 -15.94 -13.06
N PHE A 442 18.51 -16.31 -11.78
CA PHE A 442 17.76 -15.71 -10.68
C PHE A 442 18.62 -14.74 -9.88
N THR A 443 18.09 -13.55 -9.61
CA THR A 443 18.68 -12.54 -8.72
C THR A 443 17.75 -12.27 -7.54
N THR A 444 18.29 -12.13 -6.33
CA THR A 444 17.50 -11.69 -5.17
C THR A 444 17.04 -10.25 -5.39
N ILE A 445 15.73 -10.03 -5.33
CA ILE A 445 15.09 -8.71 -5.45
C ILE A 445 14.62 -8.17 -4.10
N ALA A 446 14.42 -9.05 -3.12
CA ALA A 446 14.11 -8.69 -1.74
C ALA A 446 14.58 -9.79 -0.78
N THR A 447 14.95 -9.38 0.43
CA THR A 447 15.07 -10.26 1.60
C THR A 447 13.93 -9.88 2.53
N VAL A 448 13.12 -10.85 2.92
CA VAL A 448 11.89 -10.67 3.71
C VAL A 448 11.91 -11.61 4.92
N PRO A 449 11.10 -11.36 5.97
CA PRO A 449 11.10 -12.22 7.16
C PRO A 449 10.73 -13.67 6.84
N ALA A 450 11.20 -14.61 7.68
CA ALA A 450 10.95 -16.05 7.55
C ALA A 450 9.46 -16.43 7.40
N LEU A 451 8.57 -15.67 8.02
CA LEU A 451 7.14 -15.99 8.10
C LEU A 451 6.27 -15.19 7.13
N LEU A 452 6.85 -14.26 6.35
CA LEU A 452 6.08 -13.54 5.33
C LEU A 452 5.60 -14.54 4.26
N THR A 453 4.35 -14.42 3.82
CA THR A 453 3.71 -15.34 2.85
C THR A 453 3.25 -14.66 1.57
N SER A 454 3.51 -13.36 1.41
CA SER A 454 3.16 -12.61 0.20
C SER A 454 4.17 -11.50 -0.09
N TYR A 455 4.30 -11.10 -1.35
CA TYR A 455 5.19 -10.02 -1.78
C TYR A 455 4.68 -9.39 -3.07
N SER A 456 4.69 -8.05 -3.13
CA SER A 456 4.30 -7.31 -4.33
C SER A 456 5.53 -6.84 -5.10
N ASP A 457 5.80 -7.46 -6.26
CA ASP A 457 6.88 -7.02 -7.14
C ASP A 457 6.35 -5.94 -8.09
N THR A 458 6.78 -4.70 -7.87
CA THR A 458 6.33 -3.51 -8.58
C THR A 458 7.40 -3.00 -9.56
N ASN A 459 7.07 -1.98 -10.35
CA ASN A 459 7.97 -1.38 -11.35
C ASN A 459 8.46 -2.36 -12.43
N LEU A 460 7.63 -3.34 -12.74
CA LEU A 460 7.88 -4.34 -13.77
C LEU A 460 7.61 -3.78 -15.17
N SER A 461 8.27 -4.36 -16.17
CA SER A 461 7.99 -4.06 -17.56
C SER A 461 6.69 -4.74 -17.99
N GLY A 462 5.83 -4.03 -18.73
CA GLY A 462 4.57 -4.58 -19.25
C GLY A 462 4.78 -5.69 -20.27
N GLY A 463 3.81 -6.62 -20.36
CA GLY A 463 3.84 -7.78 -21.26
C GLY A 463 5.05 -8.71 -21.05
N THR A 464 5.76 -8.57 -19.94
CA THR A 464 7.00 -9.30 -19.67
C THR A 464 6.70 -10.43 -18.71
N LYS A 465 7.16 -11.63 -19.08
CA LYS A 465 7.07 -12.79 -18.21
C LYS A 465 8.20 -12.77 -17.19
N TYR A 466 7.85 -12.87 -15.92
CA TYR A 466 8.79 -12.99 -14.82
C TYR A 466 8.62 -14.34 -14.12
N TYR A 467 9.75 -14.89 -13.70
CA TYR A 467 9.85 -16.14 -12.96
C TYR A 467 10.34 -15.85 -11.55
N TYR A 468 9.75 -16.51 -10.57
CA TYR A 468 10.03 -16.30 -9.14
C TYR A 468 10.35 -17.62 -8.45
N ARG A 469 11.28 -17.58 -7.51
CA ARG A 469 11.52 -18.65 -6.53
C ARG A 469 11.92 -18.02 -5.20
N ILE A 470 11.67 -18.73 -4.11
CA ILE A 470 11.98 -18.27 -2.76
C ILE A 470 12.97 -19.24 -2.13
N ILE A 471 14.00 -18.69 -1.50
CA ILE A 471 14.97 -19.45 -0.71
C ILE A 471 14.80 -19.02 0.74
N ALA A 472 14.54 -19.94 1.65
CA ALA A 472 14.63 -19.62 3.07
C ALA A 472 16.08 -19.70 3.51
N SER A 473 16.49 -18.88 4.47
CA SER A 473 17.83 -18.90 5.01
C SER A 473 17.82 -18.78 6.51
N ASN A 474 18.81 -19.39 7.15
CA ASN A 474 19.11 -19.22 8.56
C ASN A 474 20.62 -19.17 8.79
N PHE A 475 21.04 -19.10 10.04
CA PHE A 475 22.45 -19.05 10.42
C PHE A 475 23.25 -20.31 10.03
N THR A 476 22.63 -21.42 9.61
CA THR A 476 23.33 -22.59 9.05
C THR A 476 23.38 -22.60 7.52
N GLY A 477 22.58 -21.75 6.87
CA GLY A 477 22.67 -21.48 5.45
C GLY A 477 21.31 -21.42 4.75
N ASN A 478 21.36 -21.50 3.43
CA ASN A 478 20.19 -21.41 2.57
C ASN A 478 19.55 -22.78 2.35
N SER A 479 18.21 -22.82 2.39
CA SER A 479 17.40 -23.95 1.93
C SER A 479 17.63 -24.20 0.44
N ALA A 480 17.11 -25.34 -0.05
CA ALA A 480 16.85 -25.46 -1.49
C ALA A 480 15.81 -24.41 -1.92
N PRO A 481 15.87 -23.86 -3.15
CA PRO A 481 14.83 -22.97 -3.65
C PRO A 481 13.47 -23.66 -3.73
N SER A 482 12.39 -22.89 -3.57
CA SER A 482 11.02 -23.32 -3.83
C SER A 482 10.84 -23.77 -5.29
N GLY A 483 9.67 -24.33 -5.59
CA GLY A 483 9.20 -24.41 -6.98
C GLY A 483 9.17 -23.03 -7.64
N VAL A 484 9.38 -22.99 -8.96
CA VAL A 484 9.35 -21.74 -9.73
C VAL A 484 7.91 -21.40 -10.11
N ALA A 485 7.45 -20.22 -9.73
CA ALA A 485 6.20 -19.63 -10.23
C ALA A 485 6.51 -18.61 -11.33
N SER A 486 5.53 -18.30 -12.18
CA SER A 486 5.69 -17.24 -13.17
C SER A 486 4.38 -16.56 -13.49
N ALA A 487 4.43 -15.26 -13.76
CA ALA A 487 3.31 -14.51 -14.32
C ALA A 487 3.83 -13.55 -15.41
N THR A 488 2.95 -13.18 -16.33
CA THR A 488 3.22 -12.15 -17.34
C THR A 488 2.46 -10.91 -16.92
N THR A 489 3.17 -9.81 -16.67
CA THR A 489 2.52 -8.50 -16.42
C THR A 489 1.54 -8.19 -17.55
N GLY A 490 0.50 -7.43 -17.23
CA GLY A 490 -0.43 -6.94 -18.25
C GLY A 490 0.35 -6.31 -19.41
N GLY A 491 -0.01 -6.64 -20.65
CA GLY A 491 0.60 -5.98 -21.80
C GLY A 491 0.37 -4.48 -21.69
N SER A 492 1.40 -3.66 -21.88
CA SER A 492 1.11 -2.34 -22.47
C SER A 492 0.50 -2.65 -23.82
N VAL A 493 -0.69 -2.15 -24.14
CA VAL A 493 -1.24 -2.27 -25.50
C VAL A 493 -0.30 -1.48 -26.41
N GLY A 494 0.68 -2.19 -26.98
CA GLY A 494 1.74 -1.61 -27.80
C GLY A 494 1.12 -0.87 -28.98
N GLY A 495 1.73 0.27 -29.33
CA GLY A 495 1.24 1.20 -30.35
C GLY A 495 0.69 0.48 -31.58
N GLY A 496 -0.64 0.41 -31.64
CA GLY A 496 -1.38 -0.36 -32.63
C GLY A 496 -2.86 0.02 -32.54
N SER A 497 -3.51 0.06 -33.69
CA SER A 497 -4.96 0.26 -33.79
C SER A 497 -5.65 -1.08 -33.58
N VAL A 498 -6.59 -1.18 -32.63
CA VAL A 498 -7.41 -2.35 -32.36
C VAL A 498 -8.84 -2.11 -32.85
N ALA A 499 -9.40 -3.07 -33.59
CA ALA A 499 -10.80 -3.00 -34.01
C ALA A 499 -11.72 -3.17 -32.81
N LEU A 500 -12.70 -2.29 -32.66
CA LEU A 500 -13.61 -2.29 -31.50
C LEU A 500 -14.40 -3.60 -31.40
N SER A 501 -14.75 -4.21 -32.55
CA SER A 501 -15.42 -5.50 -32.64
C SER A 501 -14.62 -6.67 -32.07
N SER A 502 -13.30 -6.55 -31.96
CA SER A 502 -12.45 -7.56 -31.31
C SER A 502 -12.48 -7.48 -29.77
N LEU A 503 -12.98 -6.38 -29.22
CA LEU A 503 -13.06 -6.15 -27.78
C LEU A 503 -14.43 -6.57 -27.23
N ASN A 504 -14.48 -6.93 -25.94
CA ASN A 504 -15.75 -7.13 -25.25
C ASN A 504 -16.25 -5.79 -24.72
N TRP A 505 -17.49 -5.44 -25.06
CA TRP A 505 -18.19 -4.33 -24.41
C TRP A 505 -18.65 -4.76 -23.01
N SER A 506 -18.73 -3.80 -22.08
CA SER A 506 -19.30 -3.97 -20.75
C SER A 506 -20.82 -4.07 -20.80
N SER A 507 -21.46 -3.34 -21.71
CA SER A 507 -22.89 -3.44 -21.99
C SER A 507 -23.19 -3.00 -23.41
N ALA A 508 -24.28 -3.51 -23.97
CA ALA A 508 -24.78 -3.10 -25.28
C ALA A 508 -26.30 -3.21 -25.29
N THR A 509 -26.99 -2.12 -25.63
CA THR A 509 -28.44 -2.06 -25.80
C THR A 509 -28.78 -1.53 -27.18
N THR A 510 -29.91 -1.95 -27.73
CA THR A 510 -30.41 -1.54 -29.05
C THR A 510 -31.94 -1.46 -29.01
N GLY A 511 -32.52 -0.56 -29.80
CA GLY A 511 -33.98 -0.36 -29.85
C GLY A 511 -34.71 -1.48 -30.57
N TYR A 512 -34.04 -2.09 -31.55
CA TYR A 512 -34.52 -3.24 -32.32
C TYR A 512 -33.37 -4.20 -32.61
N GLY A 513 -33.69 -5.49 -32.81
CA GLY A 513 -32.70 -6.52 -33.11
C GLY A 513 -31.68 -6.76 -31.98
N SER A 514 -30.43 -7.03 -32.37
CA SER A 514 -29.30 -7.23 -31.47
C SER A 514 -28.08 -6.50 -31.99
N VAL A 515 -27.23 -5.97 -31.09
CA VAL A 515 -25.93 -5.40 -31.48
C VAL A 515 -25.03 -6.49 -32.06
N GLN A 516 -24.52 -6.29 -33.27
CA GLN A 516 -23.71 -7.25 -34.01
C GLN A 516 -22.26 -6.76 -34.15
N LYS A 517 -21.32 -7.71 -34.16
CA LYS A 517 -19.89 -7.45 -34.44
C LYS A 517 -19.60 -7.77 -35.90
N ASN A 518 -19.02 -6.82 -36.63
CA ASN A 518 -18.62 -6.94 -38.04
C ASN A 518 -19.78 -7.25 -39.01
N GLN A 519 -21.02 -7.02 -38.58
CA GLN A 519 -22.23 -7.21 -39.39
C GLN A 519 -23.24 -6.13 -39.03
N SER A 520 -24.12 -5.76 -39.97
CA SER A 520 -25.27 -4.88 -39.74
C SER A 520 -26.24 -5.53 -38.74
N VAL A 521 -27.21 -4.76 -38.23
CA VAL A 521 -28.24 -5.31 -37.32
C VAL A 521 -29.09 -6.40 -37.99
N ALA A 522 -29.25 -6.40 -39.32
CA ALA A 522 -29.90 -7.47 -40.08
C ALA A 522 -28.97 -8.65 -40.43
N GLY A 523 -27.69 -8.60 -40.04
CA GLY A 523 -26.70 -9.65 -40.26
C GLY A 523 -25.95 -9.57 -41.60
N ASN A 524 -26.08 -8.46 -42.33
CA ASN A 524 -25.38 -8.22 -43.59
C ASN A 524 -23.99 -7.59 -43.37
N THR A 525 -23.27 -7.30 -44.46
CA THR A 525 -22.01 -6.55 -44.37
C THR A 525 -22.31 -5.09 -44.04
N LEU A 526 -21.61 -4.53 -43.05
CA LEU A 526 -21.68 -3.11 -42.69
C LEU A 526 -21.41 -2.25 -43.93
N THR A 527 -22.39 -1.50 -44.41
CA THR A 527 -22.26 -0.73 -45.65
C THR A 527 -22.75 0.69 -45.46
N LEU A 528 -21.87 1.68 -45.57
CA LEU A 528 -22.23 3.10 -45.45
C LEU A 528 -22.08 3.81 -46.79
N ASN A 529 -23.16 4.42 -47.31
CA ASN A 529 -23.19 5.10 -48.62
C ASN A 529 -22.53 4.25 -49.73
N GLY A 530 -22.91 2.97 -49.80
CA GLY A 530 -22.38 2.00 -50.75
C GLY A 530 -20.94 1.51 -50.51
N VAL A 531 -20.25 1.94 -49.44
CA VAL A 531 -18.91 1.49 -49.06
C VAL A 531 -19.01 0.39 -48.00
N GLY A 532 -18.50 -0.81 -48.31
CA GLY A 532 -18.50 -1.95 -47.37
C GLY A 532 -17.30 -1.94 -46.42
N TYR A 533 -17.54 -2.29 -45.15
CA TYR A 533 -16.52 -2.35 -44.09
C TYR A 533 -16.38 -3.77 -43.55
N ALA A 534 -15.14 -4.24 -43.42
CA ALA A 534 -14.85 -5.57 -42.87
C ALA A 534 -14.99 -5.64 -41.34
N THR A 535 -14.87 -4.50 -40.66
CA THR A 535 -14.91 -4.42 -39.19
C THR A 535 -15.77 -3.26 -38.74
N GLY A 536 -16.45 -3.41 -37.61
CA GLY A 536 -17.28 -2.36 -37.01
C GLY A 536 -18.35 -2.96 -36.12
N ILE A 537 -19.29 -2.13 -35.68
CA ILE A 537 -20.41 -2.52 -34.82
C ILE A 537 -21.72 -2.10 -35.48
N GLY A 538 -22.58 -3.06 -35.81
CA GLY A 538 -23.92 -2.80 -36.35
C GLY A 538 -24.97 -2.83 -35.25
N THR A 539 -25.91 -1.88 -35.28
CA THR A 539 -26.95 -1.72 -34.27
C THR A 539 -28.18 -1.03 -34.87
N HIS A 540 -29.15 -0.67 -34.02
CA HIS A 540 -30.35 0.04 -34.40
C HIS A 540 -30.66 1.12 -33.37
N ALA A 541 -30.99 2.34 -33.81
CA ALA A 541 -31.31 3.41 -32.87
C ALA A 541 -32.66 3.13 -32.13
N ALA A 542 -32.81 3.45 -30.84
CA ALA A 542 -31.81 4.01 -29.96
C ALA A 542 -30.90 2.91 -29.38
N SER A 543 -29.59 3.12 -29.41
CA SER A 543 -28.60 2.17 -28.91
C SER A 543 -27.57 2.85 -28.01
N THR A 544 -27.04 2.09 -27.05
CA THR A 544 -25.88 2.49 -26.24
C THR A 544 -24.95 1.29 -26.08
N ILE A 545 -23.69 1.46 -26.44
CA ILE A 545 -22.66 0.42 -26.37
C ILE A 545 -21.49 0.95 -25.54
N VAL A 546 -21.15 0.27 -24.46
CA VAL A 546 -20.20 0.74 -23.46
C VAL A 546 -18.96 -0.15 -23.42
N TYR A 547 -17.78 0.45 -23.56
CA TYR A 547 -16.48 -0.22 -23.42
C TYR A 547 -15.72 0.32 -22.22
N ASN A 548 -15.09 -0.58 -21.45
CA ASN A 548 -14.08 -0.21 -20.47
C ASN A 548 -12.71 -0.06 -21.18
N LEU A 549 -12.21 1.16 -21.25
CA LEU A 549 -10.91 1.49 -21.83
C LEU A 549 -9.78 1.44 -20.80
N ALA A 550 -10.08 1.64 -19.52
CA ALA A 550 -9.12 1.75 -18.42
C ALA A 550 -7.94 2.72 -18.70
N GLY A 551 -8.19 3.78 -19.49
CA GLY A 551 -7.18 4.78 -19.82
C GLY A 551 -6.11 4.31 -20.81
N GLN A 552 -6.28 3.13 -21.41
CA GLN A 552 -5.23 2.46 -22.20
C GLN A 552 -5.07 3.01 -23.63
N TYR A 553 -6.03 3.78 -24.13
CA TYR A 553 -6.07 4.26 -25.51
C TYR A 553 -6.00 5.78 -25.56
N THR A 554 -5.44 6.32 -26.64
CA THR A 554 -5.34 7.76 -26.86
C THR A 554 -6.35 8.29 -27.85
N ASN A 555 -6.85 7.45 -28.76
CA ASN A 555 -7.73 7.91 -29.82
C ASN A 555 -8.75 6.86 -30.26
N PHE A 556 -9.99 7.29 -30.49
CA PHE A 556 -11.09 6.51 -31.09
C PHE A 556 -11.39 7.05 -32.49
N ALA A 557 -11.51 6.16 -33.47
CA ALA A 557 -11.89 6.52 -34.83
C ALA A 557 -12.95 5.57 -35.38
N SER A 558 -13.90 6.07 -36.17
CA SER A 558 -14.95 5.28 -36.83
C SER A 558 -15.57 6.12 -37.94
N ASP A 559 -16.10 5.46 -38.96
CA ASP A 559 -17.17 6.06 -39.76
C ASP A 559 -18.51 5.68 -39.12
N ALA A 560 -19.50 6.56 -39.19
CA ALA A 560 -20.81 6.35 -38.60
C ALA A 560 -21.92 6.80 -39.54
N GLY A 561 -22.98 6.01 -39.67
CA GLY A 561 -24.10 6.31 -40.56
C GLY A 561 -25.17 5.23 -40.54
N ILE A 562 -26.21 5.43 -41.35
CA ILE A 562 -27.27 4.43 -41.55
C ILE A 562 -26.80 3.40 -42.57
N ASP A 563 -26.99 2.12 -42.29
CA ASP A 563 -26.61 1.03 -43.18
C ASP A 563 -27.40 1.12 -44.51
N SER A 564 -26.68 0.96 -45.62
CA SER A 564 -27.19 1.08 -46.99
C SER A 564 -28.23 0.00 -47.32
N GLU A 565 -28.41 -1.02 -46.47
CA GLU A 565 -29.48 -2.00 -46.57
C GLU A 565 -30.89 -1.40 -46.46
N GLU A 566 -30.99 -0.20 -45.89
CA GLU A 566 -32.23 0.57 -45.80
C GLU A 566 -32.46 1.53 -46.98
N ASP A 567 -31.51 1.61 -47.92
CA ASP A 567 -31.64 2.46 -49.10
C ASP A 567 -32.79 2.01 -50.00
N GLY A 568 -33.64 2.98 -50.35
CA GLY A 568 -34.85 2.73 -51.15
C GLY A 568 -36.01 2.09 -50.38
N ARG A 569 -35.89 1.88 -49.06
CA ARG A 569 -36.98 1.40 -48.19
C ARG A 569 -37.67 2.50 -47.40
N GLY A 570 -36.93 3.55 -47.05
CA GLY A 570 -37.45 4.74 -46.36
C GLY A 570 -36.34 5.73 -46.05
N THR A 571 -36.63 6.70 -45.18
CA THR A 571 -35.64 7.66 -44.67
C THR A 571 -35.49 7.44 -43.17
N GLY A 572 -34.36 6.85 -42.77
CA GLY A 572 -33.94 6.77 -41.37
C GLY A 572 -33.26 8.07 -40.94
N GLU A 573 -33.27 8.35 -39.64
CA GLU A 573 -32.65 9.53 -39.06
C GLU A 573 -31.95 9.16 -37.74
N VAL A 574 -30.62 9.24 -37.70
CA VAL A 574 -29.83 8.81 -36.53
C VAL A 574 -28.78 9.85 -36.14
N ASP A 575 -28.71 10.18 -34.85
CA ASP A 575 -27.66 11.02 -34.26
C ASP A 575 -26.66 10.14 -33.49
N PHE A 576 -25.38 10.23 -33.86
CA PHE A 576 -24.27 9.45 -33.31
C PHE A 576 -23.42 10.29 -32.37
N LYS A 577 -23.27 9.81 -31.12
CA LYS A 577 -22.45 10.46 -30.10
C LYS A 577 -21.40 9.52 -29.54
N VAL A 578 -20.19 10.05 -29.41
CA VAL A 578 -19.10 9.39 -28.68
C VAL A 578 -18.95 10.09 -27.33
N ILE A 579 -19.09 9.34 -26.24
CA ILE A 579 -19.06 9.88 -24.88
C ILE A 579 -17.94 9.18 -24.11
N GLY A 580 -16.99 9.93 -23.56
CA GLY A 580 -15.93 9.44 -22.69
C GLY A 580 -16.15 9.90 -21.26
N ASP A 581 -16.23 8.97 -20.31
CA ASP A 581 -16.45 9.26 -18.88
C ASP A 581 -17.60 10.24 -18.62
N GLY A 582 -18.71 10.06 -19.35
CA GLY A 582 -19.90 10.90 -19.25
C GLY A 582 -19.83 12.25 -20.00
N LYS A 583 -18.71 12.57 -20.63
CA LYS A 583 -18.54 13.78 -21.46
C LYS A 583 -18.65 13.45 -22.95
N THR A 584 -19.53 14.16 -23.66
CA THR A 584 -19.60 14.08 -25.14
C THR A 584 -18.29 14.57 -25.75
N LEU A 585 -17.63 13.68 -26.48
CA LEU A 585 -16.38 13.92 -27.23
C LEU A 585 -16.65 14.20 -28.71
N PHE A 586 -17.71 13.59 -29.25
CA PHE A 586 -18.18 13.79 -30.62
C PHE A 586 -19.71 13.71 -30.66
N ASP A 587 -20.32 14.49 -31.56
CA ASP A 587 -21.75 14.50 -31.86
C ASP A 587 -21.88 14.78 -33.36
N SER A 588 -22.49 13.87 -34.12
CA SER A 588 -22.66 14.04 -35.57
C SER A 588 -23.79 15.02 -35.92
N GLY A 589 -24.70 15.30 -34.99
CA GLY A 589 -26.06 15.69 -35.32
C GLY A 589 -26.81 14.57 -36.03
N VAL A 590 -28.05 14.84 -36.45
CA VAL A 590 -28.89 13.87 -37.16
C VAL A 590 -28.34 13.64 -38.57
N LEU A 591 -28.07 12.37 -38.90
CA LEU A 591 -27.71 11.88 -40.23
C LEU A 591 -28.91 11.19 -40.86
N THR A 592 -29.10 11.39 -42.16
CA THR A 592 -30.06 10.64 -43.00
C THR A 592 -29.35 9.57 -43.82
N ASN A 593 -30.11 8.74 -44.56
CA ASN A 593 -29.56 7.87 -45.60
C ASN A 593 -28.54 8.62 -46.49
N ASP A 594 -27.50 7.89 -46.94
CA ASP A 594 -26.34 8.38 -47.70
C ASP A 594 -25.36 9.31 -46.96
N GLN A 595 -25.66 9.75 -45.73
CA GLN A 595 -24.75 10.58 -44.94
C GLN A 595 -23.84 9.74 -44.04
N VAL A 596 -22.56 10.11 -43.99
CA VAL A 596 -21.53 9.45 -43.18
C VAL A 596 -20.79 10.50 -42.36
N ALA A 597 -20.71 10.30 -41.04
CA ALA A 597 -19.84 11.04 -40.16
C ALA A 597 -18.49 10.33 -40.02
N HIS A 598 -17.40 11.07 -40.24
CA HIS A 598 -16.04 10.60 -40.03
C HIS A 598 -15.56 11.03 -38.63
N ILE A 599 -15.31 10.07 -37.76
CA ILE A 599 -15.02 10.29 -36.35
C ILE A 599 -13.55 10.03 -36.10
N ASN A 600 -12.89 10.98 -35.45
CA ASN A 600 -11.52 10.84 -34.96
C ASN A 600 -11.33 11.72 -33.72
N VAL A 601 -11.44 11.14 -32.52
CA VAL A 601 -11.45 11.86 -31.26
C VAL A 601 -10.48 11.28 -30.24
N SER A 602 -9.84 12.18 -29.47
CA SER A 602 -9.00 11.78 -28.36
C SER A 602 -9.81 11.10 -27.26
N VAL A 603 -9.34 9.93 -26.82
CA VAL A 603 -9.83 9.22 -25.64
C VAL A 603 -8.70 9.02 -24.61
N ALA A 604 -7.65 9.84 -24.69
CA ALA A 604 -6.52 9.78 -23.76
C ALA A 604 -6.98 9.95 -22.32
N GLY A 605 -6.66 8.96 -21.48
CA GLY A 605 -7.07 8.92 -20.07
C GLY A 605 -8.55 8.63 -19.84
N VAL A 606 -9.33 8.33 -20.88
CA VAL A 606 -10.74 7.96 -20.75
C VAL A 606 -10.84 6.54 -20.18
N GLN A 607 -11.63 6.37 -19.13
CA GLN A 607 -11.85 5.08 -18.48
C GLN A 607 -12.97 4.29 -19.16
N THR A 608 -14.06 4.96 -19.55
CA THR A 608 -15.24 4.37 -20.16
C THR A 608 -15.61 5.10 -21.44
N LEU A 609 -15.77 4.36 -22.53
CA LEU A 609 -16.25 4.86 -23.83
C LEU A 609 -17.68 4.38 -24.07
N GLN A 610 -18.59 5.30 -24.40
CA GLN A 610 -19.94 4.98 -24.84
C GLN A 610 -20.14 5.43 -26.29
N LEU A 611 -20.66 4.53 -27.10
CA LEU A 611 -21.15 4.79 -28.45
C LEU A 611 -22.67 4.82 -28.38
N VAL A 612 -23.26 5.98 -28.67
CA VAL A 612 -24.69 6.23 -28.56
C VAL A 612 -25.25 6.58 -29.93
N ALA A 613 -26.26 5.85 -30.38
CA ALA A 613 -27.04 6.22 -31.55
C ALA A 613 -28.48 6.53 -31.09
N THR A 614 -28.97 7.74 -31.31
CA THR A 614 -30.33 8.16 -30.94
C THR A 614 -31.20 8.40 -32.16
N ASN A 615 -32.50 8.15 -32.03
CA ASN A 615 -33.45 8.44 -33.10
C ASN A 615 -33.52 9.96 -33.35
N GLY A 616 -33.36 10.36 -34.60
CA GLY A 616 -33.51 11.76 -35.04
C GLY A 616 -34.96 12.24 -35.02
N ILE A 617 -35.94 11.31 -35.12
CA ILE A 617 -37.37 11.60 -35.01
C ILE A 617 -37.96 10.92 -33.77
N SER A 618 -38.65 11.69 -32.93
CA SER A 618 -39.36 11.13 -31.78
C SER A 618 -40.48 10.18 -32.20
N ASN A 619 -40.41 8.94 -31.70
CA ASN A 619 -41.38 7.85 -31.93
C ASN A 619 -41.42 7.27 -33.36
N ASN A 620 -40.40 7.50 -34.17
CA ASN A 620 -40.15 6.70 -35.36
C ASN A 620 -38.87 5.88 -35.14
N ILE A 621 -38.94 4.58 -35.41
CA ILE A 621 -37.80 3.65 -35.33
C ILE A 621 -37.53 3.03 -36.71
N ASP A 622 -38.33 3.33 -37.73
CA ASP A 622 -38.20 2.67 -39.01
C ASP A 622 -36.93 3.17 -39.71
N TYR A 623 -36.16 2.24 -40.29
CA TYR A 623 -34.97 2.50 -41.11
C TYR A 623 -33.75 3.06 -40.35
N ASP A 624 -33.74 3.00 -39.02
CA ASP A 624 -32.65 3.50 -38.17
C ASP A 624 -31.56 2.43 -37.90
N HIS A 625 -31.21 1.65 -38.93
CA HIS A 625 -30.13 0.66 -38.86
C HIS A 625 -28.78 1.38 -38.81
N ALA A 626 -28.21 1.49 -37.63
CA ALA A 626 -27.09 2.36 -37.33
C ALA A 626 -25.78 1.58 -37.26
N ASP A 627 -24.75 2.08 -37.93
CA ASP A 627 -23.46 1.41 -38.03
C ASP A 627 -22.33 2.30 -37.51
N TRP A 628 -21.47 1.72 -36.66
CA TRP A 628 -20.14 2.24 -36.30
C TRP A 628 -19.09 1.47 -37.11
N ALA A 629 -18.97 1.83 -38.39
CA ALA A 629 -18.15 1.14 -39.38
C ALA A 629 -16.66 1.51 -39.25
N GLY A 630 -15.78 0.53 -39.35
CA GLY A 630 -14.33 0.75 -39.19
C GLY A 630 -13.91 1.18 -37.78
N ALA A 631 -14.76 1.00 -36.76
CA ALA A 631 -14.50 1.47 -35.40
C ALA A 631 -13.20 0.88 -34.81
N THR A 632 -12.29 1.76 -34.41
CA THR A 632 -10.96 1.41 -33.88
C THR A 632 -10.55 2.27 -32.69
N LEU A 633 -9.69 1.71 -31.84
CA LEU A 633 -8.97 2.41 -30.77
C LEU A 633 -7.47 2.33 -31.02
N SER A 634 -6.74 3.41 -30.76
CA SER A 634 -5.28 3.45 -30.90
C SER A 634 -4.61 4.07 -29.67
N SER A 635 -3.43 3.56 -29.32
CA SER A 635 -2.57 4.07 -28.24
C SER A 635 -1.35 4.83 -28.81
N SER A 636 -0.86 5.83 -28.08
CA SER A 636 0.44 6.45 -28.36
C SER A 636 1.51 5.74 -27.54
N ALA A 637 2.58 5.27 -28.19
CA ALA A 637 3.68 4.61 -27.50
C ALA A 637 4.50 5.63 -26.70
N THR A 638 4.59 5.45 -25.39
CA THR A 638 5.73 5.96 -24.61
C THR A 638 6.88 4.96 -24.78
N SER A 639 7.98 5.39 -25.41
CA SER A 639 9.20 4.58 -25.50
C SER A 639 10.07 4.82 -24.27
N VAL A 640 10.81 3.80 -23.83
CA VAL A 640 11.88 3.97 -22.82
C VAL A 640 12.83 5.08 -23.30
N PRO A 641 13.26 6.01 -22.43
CA PRO A 641 14.16 7.10 -22.83
C PRO A 641 15.53 6.56 -23.27
N SER A 642 16.27 7.32 -24.07
CA SER A 642 17.66 6.97 -24.38
C SER A 642 18.57 7.13 -23.15
N ALA A 643 19.67 6.38 -23.11
CA ALA A 643 20.67 6.54 -22.05
C ALA A 643 21.15 8.00 -21.99
N PRO A 644 21.20 8.62 -20.80
CA PRO A 644 21.70 9.99 -20.65
C PRO A 644 23.12 10.16 -21.18
N THR A 645 23.38 11.30 -21.80
CA THR A 645 24.67 11.64 -22.42
C THR A 645 25.27 12.90 -21.81
N GLY A 646 26.54 13.18 -22.09
CA GLY A 646 27.23 14.36 -21.56
C GLY A 646 27.37 14.34 -20.04
N VAL A 647 27.48 13.16 -19.45
CA VAL A 647 27.66 13.02 -18.00
C VAL A 647 29.04 13.55 -17.62
N ALA A 648 29.12 14.34 -16.56
CA ALA A 648 30.34 14.87 -16.00
C ALA A 648 30.26 14.91 -14.46
N ALA A 649 31.39 14.66 -13.80
CA ALA A 649 31.55 14.79 -12.36
C ALA A 649 32.57 15.89 -12.04
N ALA A 650 32.29 16.70 -11.01
CA ALA A 650 33.18 17.76 -10.57
C ALA A 650 33.18 17.83 -9.03
N ALA A 651 34.36 17.64 -8.43
CA ALA A 651 34.53 17.80 -6.99
C ALA A 651 34.22 19.24 -6.57
N LEU A 652 33.33 19.41 -5.58
CA LEU A 652 32.99 20.70 -5.00
C LEU A 652 33.72 20.93 -3.67
N SER A 653 33.99 19.86 -2.92
CA SER A 653 34.71 19.91 -1.65
C SER A 653 35.39 18.57 -1.34
N ALA A 654 36.03 18.46 -0.18
CA ALA A 654 36.60 17.19 0.29
C ALA A 654 35.55 16.09 0.53
N SER A 655 34.26 16.43 0.60
CA SER A 655 33.17 15.49 0.89
C SER A 655 31.97 15.65 -0.05
N SER A 656 32.12 16.32 -1.20
CA SER A 656 31.03 16.47 -2.16
C SER A 656 31.47 16.56 -3.62
N ILE A 657 30.70 15.91 -4.50
CA ILE A 657 30.89 15.88 -5.96
C ILE A 657 29.56 16.26 -6.62
N LYS A 658 29.60 17.16 -7.60
CA LYS A 658 28.44 17.48 -8.46
C LYS A 658 28.50 16.66 -9.73
N ILE A 659 27.40 15.99 -10.05
CA ILE A 659 27.21 15.21 -11.27
C ILE A 659 26.19 15.97 -12.14
N SER A 660 26.48 16.14 -13.43
CA SER A 660 25.59 16.79 -14.38
C SER A 660 25.52 16.03 -15.70
N TRP A 661 24.39 16.11 -16.41
CA TRP A 661 24.15 15.43 -17.68
C TRP A 661 23.27 16.27 -18.62
N ALA A 662 23.18 15.87 -19.89
CA ALA A 662 22.23 16.47 -20.83
C ALA A 662 20.81 15.93 -20.59
N ALA A 663 19.78 16.77 -20.78
CA ALA A 663 18.39 16.34 -20.69
C ALA A 663 18.08 15.27 -21.75
N THR A 664 17.48 14.16 -21.32
CA THR A 664 17.03 13.08 -22.19
C THR A 664 15.57 13.30 -22.60
N SER A 665 15.31 13.32 -23.91
CA SER A 665 13.95 13.40 -24.45
C SER A 665 13.09 12.23 -23.97
N GLY A 666 11.88 12.53 -23.49
CA GLY A 666 10.95 11.52 -22.99
C GLY A 666 11.22 11.02 -21.58
N ALA A 667 12.27 11.51 -20.89
CA ALA A 667 12.53 11.21 -19.48
C ALA A 667 11.62 12.06 -18.57
N ALA A 668 10.96 11.40 -17.61
CA ALA A 668 10.24 12.05 -16.52
C ALA A 668 11.15 12.31 -15.31
N SER A 669 12.15 11.45 -15.08
CA SER A 669 13.14 11.60 -14.02
C SER A 669 14.45 10.85 -14.34
N TYR A 670 15.43 10.91 -13.43
CA TYR A 670 16.69 10.20 -13.52
C TYR A 670 17.02 9.46 -12.21
N SER A 671 17.78 8.37 -12.34
CA SER A 671 18.41 7.64 -11.23
C SER A 671 19.93 7.69 -11.36
N LEU A 672 20.61 7.96 -10.25
CA LEU A 672 22.06 8.06 -10.13
C LEU A 672 22.60 6.86 -9.36
N ASP A 673 23.55 6.15 -9.95
CA ASP A 673 24.32 5.12 -9.27
C ASP A 673 25.76 5.59 -8.97
N ARG A 674 26.32 5.13 -7.86
CA ARG A 674 27.68 5.40 -7.39
C ARG A 674 28.45 4.10 -7.14
N SER A 675 29.77 4.13 -7.35
CA SER A 675 30.69 3.03 -7.07
C SER A 675 32.03 3.57 -6.55
N THR A 676 32.77 2.78 -5.76
CA THR A 676 34.15 3.10 -5.34
C THR A 676 35.21 2.30 -6.09
N ASP A 677 34.80 1.25 -6.83
CA ASP A 677 35.69 0.35 -7.59
C ASP A 677 35.50 0.47 -9.12
N GLY A 678 34.48 1.20 -9.57
CA GLY A 678 34.11 1.37 -10.98
C GLY A 678 33.38 0.17 -11.58
N ALA A 679 33.06 -0.86 -10.78
CA ALA A 679 32.43 -2.09 -11.22
C ALA A 679 31.11 -2.37 -10.47
N SER A 680 31.12 -2.22 -9.15
CA SER A 680 30.00 -2.48 -8.24
C SER A 680 29.29 -1.17 -7.92
N PHE A 681 28.11 -0.96 -8.50
CA PHE A 681 27.34 0.28 -8.40
C PHE A 681 26.13 0.12 -7.48
N THR A 682 25.88 1.11 -6.62
CA THR A 682 24.67 1.25 -5.80
C THR A 682 23.91 2.52 -6.18
N THR A 683 22.58 2.46 -6.24
CA THR A 683 21.76 3.65 -6.49
C THR A 683 21.84 4.58 -5.28
N VAL A 684 22.21 5.84 -5.49
CA VAL A 684 22.33 6.86 -4.42
C VAL A 684 21.25 7.93 -4.50
N ALA A 685 20.56 8.07 -5.63
CA ALA A 685 19.41 8.95 -5.77
C ALA A 685 18.49 8.50 -6.92
N THR A 686 17.18 8.73 -6.76
CA THR A 686 16.13 8.44 -7.75
C THR A 686 15.15 9.60 -7.84
N GLY A 687 14.34 9.66 -8.90
CA GLY A 687 13.31 10.70 -9.03
C GLY A 687 13.88 12.10 -9.32
N ILE A 688 15.14 12.19 -9.76
CA ILE A 688 15.79 13.46 -10.02
C ILE A 688 15.13 14.08 -11.26
N THR A 689 14.54 15.27 -11.14
CA THR A 689 13.91 15.98 -12.27
C THR A 689 14.83 17.03 -12.89
N ALA A 690 15.88 17.44 -12.17
CA ALA A 690 16.94 18.29 -12.67
C ALA A 690 17.95 17.49 -13.52
N THR A 691 18.80 18.20 -14.26
CA THR A 691 19.91 17.63 -15.04
C THR A 691 21.25 17.64 -14.29
N SER A 692 21.18 17.74 -12.96
CA SER A 692 22.34 17.61 -12.09
C SER A 692 21.94 17.17 -10.69
N TYR A 693 22.87 16.52 -9.98
CA TYR A 693 22.74 16.10 -8.60
C TYR A 693 24.06 16.35 -7.85
N THR A 694 23.99 16.73 -6.57
CA THR A 694 25.19 16.86 -5.73
C THR A 694 25.22 15.73 -4.74
N ASP A 695 26.19 14.84 -4.89
CA ASP A 695 26.43 13.75 -3.96
C ASP A 695 27.30 14.24 -2.81
N GLY A 696 26.78 14.10 -1.59
CA GLY A 696 27.37 14.64 -0.36
C GLY A 696 27.82 13.55 0.61
N SER A 697 28.43 13.97 1.73
CA SER A 697 28.93 13.09 2.79
C SER A 697 29.94 12.04 2.29
N LEU A 698 30.76 12.43 1.32
CA LEU A 698 31.79 11.55 0.73
C LEU A 698 33.04 11.48 1.60
N GLY A 699 33.69 10.31 1.59
CA GLY A 699 34.99 10.12 2.20
C GLY A 699 36.07 10.91 1.45
N SER A 700 36.87 11.70 2.18
CA SER A 700 38.00 12.41 1.59
C SER A 700 39.03 11.45 0.99
N ASN A 701 39.75 11.88 -0.04
CA ASN A 701 40.77 11.09 -0.74
C ASN A 701 40.25 9.74 -1.31
N THR A 702 38.95 9.64 -1.60
CA THR A 702 38.32 8.46 -2.19
C THR A 702 37.86 8.78 -3.61
N THR A 703 38.14 7.88 -4.58
CA THR A 703 37.63 8.00 -5.94
C THR A 703 36.23 7.41 -6.02
N TYR A 704 35.29 8.15 -6.59
CA TYR A 704 33.93 7.70 -6.81
C TYR A 704 33.63 7.67 -8.30
N TYR A 705 32.86 6.68 -8.72
CA TYR A 705 32.42 6.49 -10.10
C TYR A 705 30.90 6.64 -10.16
N TYR A 706 30.40 7.33 -11.19
CA TYR A 706 28.98 7.62 -11.34
C TYR A 706 28.46 7.18 -12.71
N ARG A 707 27.22 6.72 -12.74
CA ARG A 707 26.44 6.51 -13.97
C ARG A 707 24.97 6.86 -13.72
N ILE A 708 24.27 7.24 -14.78
CA ILE A 708 22.90 7.74 -14.70
C ILE A 708 22.00 7.00 -15.69
N ARG A 709 20.73 6.82 -15.29
CA ARG A 709 19.65 6.30 -16.14
C ARG A 709 18.51 7.31 -16.19
N ALA A 710 17.92 7.49 -17.37
CA ALA A 710 16.67 8.22 -17.54
C ALA A 710 15.48 7.29 -17.31
N VAL A 711 14.41 7.81 -16.74
CA VAL A 711 13.24 7.04 -16.33
C VAL A 711 11.97 7.74 -16.82
N ASN A 712 11.04 6.97 -17.38
CA ASN A 712 9.66 7.41 -17.60
C ASN A 712 8.69 6.26 -17.28
N SER A 713 7.40 6.46 -17.57
CA SER A 713 6.37 5.44 -17.34
C SER A 713 6.55 4.16 -18.17
N ALA A 714 7.35 4.18 -19.23
CA ALA A 714 7.68 2.99 -20.02
C ALA A 714 8.89 2.21 -19.47
N GLY A 715 9.65 2.79 -18.54
CA GLY A 715 10.78 2.13 -17.87
C GLY A 715 12.05 2.98 -17.81
N SER A 716 13.14 2.34 -17.39
CA SER A 716 14.47 2.96 -17.30
C SER A 716 15.30 2.71 -18.56
N SER A 717 16.04 3.72 -18.99
CA SER A 717 17.04 3.60 -20.05
C SER A 717 18.20 2.67 -19.65
N GLY A 718 19.06 2.36 -20.61
CA GLY A 718 20.42 1.88 -20.31
C GLY A 718 21.23 2.92 -19.51
N ASN A 719 22.32 2.47 -18.89
CA ASN A 719 23.25 3.34 -18.18
C ASN A 719 23.98 4.29 -19.14
N SER A 720 24.27 5.51 -18.68
CA SER A 720 25.26 6.39 -19.30
C SER A 720 26.67 5.77 -19.28
N SER A 721 27.62 6.43 -19.95
CA SER A 721 29.04 6.22 -19.66
C SER A 721 29.34 6.50 -18.19
N VAL A 722 30.31 5.76 -17.63
CA VAL A 722 30.81 5.97 -16.27
C VAL A 722 31.75 7.18 -16.26
N VAL A 723 31.62 8.04 -15.25
CA VAL A 723 32.53 9.18 -14.98
C VAL A 723 33.07 9.11 -13.55
N ASN A 724 34.17 9.79 -13.25
CA ASN A 724 34.77 9.88 -11.92
C ASN A 724 35.16 11.31 -11.52
#